data_AF-A0A1Z8WWV3-F1
#
_entry.id   AF-A0A1Z8WWV3-F1
#
_cell.length_a   1.000
_cell.length_b   1.000
_cell.length_c   1.000
_cell.angle_alpha   90.00
_cell.angle_beta   90.00
_cell.angle_gamma   90.00
#
_symmetry.space_group_name_H-M   'P 1'
#
loop_
_entity.id
_entity.type
_entity.pdbx_description
1 polymer ?
#
loop_
_entity_poly.entity_id
_entity_poly.type
_entity_poly.pdbx_seq_one_letter_code
_entity_poly.pdbx_strand_id
1 'polypeptide(L)'
;MIKYKGALGALFLSFVLSAFVSNAHARIQFDAFGGELEMEGFLKSETRTHMFAGKTHMGQWIQKFQLEAALSYTDVGIFDELTFVTVLRPEYDVIQDLGSLSSGRIGDGSDKPSKANRAVFNATNDALGFGGFDFAFATNGNFTGGIGKEINAGLATANQFAEMFEVDFRRSVTGDNVSNAGGNASTTGSGFPLVVQKSSNLSLDCARCIDMNVDNHKVAMGMTDSNGKFYPFRELYMDGVIGDFWIRFGKQQIVWGKTDFFRMQDLINPIDYGQHFFFDSMEDIRIPQWMLSVQYKAGEIGPLTDNAFQFVWNFDQFARVGLGNPSQMWAHPFAKDMSTFGIYNTYFSKEPCVTRQMTNNRDGATIDSAVGAVFGHTNVNIIADDICGALGFTDNRTPAGFGTPSGLSVENRPDWEPSNTEMGWRWEFRVSDFRFALSHWYGWNDLPVFKFHTVNLVAAHMNSESLNAAGLLPNNALIGDFVSARGAAGAQDFTEFARNSMLAGNEDPFGAGGFNDAIFSVTPQVAVQMLADHSFSNGTRDGNGRGGRNYQALAANAMATGNFAGILNGIEPGGNSALNFTANGSCSEISARVFCSPLAGGQTSIEYKQSHTVGLSMDYFEPRSGVVMRIESAWTFDQLVNNTRSVDWVDESDVMAFSLGFDRPTFIPFLNKDRTFFLSLQIFDTWYWDHEGDKNTGFFVDEHNWITTFFFIGNYARDTVKPIGFYVWEEASNSHVAGFNVEWLINNNWSMKGGFHLIWEGDNNFTHDTGPYANFIHIGDIGNGTGTSGQFPYVQSVFGVGREGIGALRNYDEIFFEIKYQF
;
A
#
# COMPACT_ATOMS: atom_id res chain seq x y z
N MET A 1 30.66 22.35 10.97
CA MET A 1 30.71 22.01 12.41
C MET A 1 29.70 22.92 13.11
N ILE A 2 28.75 22.37 13.89
CA ILE A 2 27.48 22.99 14.35
C ILE A 2 26.32 22.89 13.32
N LYS A 3 25.78 21.67 13.14
CA LYS A 3 24.52 21.38 12.41
C LYS A 3 23.76 20.15 12.96
N TYR A 4 24.01 19.76 14.22
CA TYR A 4 23.55 18.48 14.79
C TYR A 4 22.78 18.60 16.12
N LYS A 5 22.15 19.76 16.37
CA LYS A 5 21.36 19.98 17.61
C LYS A 5 19.97 19.30 17.58
N GLY A 6 19.46 19.01 16.38
CA GLY A 6 18.22 18.27 16.10
C GLY A 6 18.14 16.91 16.81
N ALA A 7 19.00 15.99 16.38
CA ALA A 7 19.06 14.62 16.88
C ALA A 7 19.41 14.53 18.38
N LEU A 8 20.21 15.46 18.91
CA LEU A 8 20.58 15.52 20.32
C LEU A 8 19.45 16.01 21.24
N GLY A 9 18.47 16.75 20.70
CA GLY A 9 17.29 17.23 21.43
C GLY A 9 16.21 16.15 21.61
N ALA A 10 15.96 15.34 20.58
CA ALA A 10 15.06 14.18 20.64
C ALA A 10 15.57 13.12 21.64
N LEU A 11 16.91 12.97 21.72
CA LEU A 11 17.63 12.18 22.73
C LEU A 11 17.29 12.60 24.17
N PHE A 12 17.17 13.91 24.43
CA PHE A 12 16.91 14.43 25.78
C PHE A 12 15.44 14.32 26.19
N LEU A 13 14.50 14.42 25.24
CA LEU A 13 13.07 14.28 25.52
C LEU A 13 12.68 12.82 25.79
N SER A 14 13.25 11.88 25.02
CA SER A 14 13.08 10.44 25.26
C SER A 14 13.68 10.01 26.61
N PHE A 15 14.79 10.63 27.03
CA PHE A 15 15.41 10.42 28.35
C PHE A 15 14.58 10.98 29.52
N VAL A 16 13.74 11.99 29.28
CA VAL A 16 12.87 12.60 30.31
C VAL A 16 11.56 11.82 30.47
N LEU A 17 10.98 11.28 29.40
CA LEU A 17 9.79 10.41 29.49
C LEU A 17 10.10 9.08 30.18
N SER A 18 11.29 8.54 29.99
CA SER A 18 11.77 7.31 30.65
C SER A 18 12.17 7.49 32.12
N ALA A 19 12.43 8.72 32.56
CA ALA A 19 12.89 9.00 33.93
C ALA A 19 11.79 8.80 34.99
N PHE A 20 10.55 8.52 34.57
CA PHE A 20 9.41 8.23 35.46
C PHE A 20 9.19 6.74 35.76
N VAL A 21 10.00 5.84 35.22
CA VAL A 21 9.93 4.40 35.53
C VAL A 21 11.02 4.05 36.54
N SER A 22 10.61 3.82 37.79
CA SER A 22 11.50 3.42 38.88
C SER A 22 12.08 2.02 38.65
N ASN A 23 13.34 1.82 39.03
CA ASN A 23 14.10 0.56 39.07
C ASN A 23 13.22 -0.71 39.11
N ALA A 24 12.85 -1.23 37.95
CA ALA A 24 12.25 -2.53 37.79
C ALA A 24 13.30 -3.47 37.18
N HIS A 25 13.38 -4.69 37.71
CA HIS A 25 14.08 -5.78 37.05
C HIS A 25 13.44 -5.97 35.67
N ALA A 26 14.24 -6.12 34.61
CA ALA A 26 13.79 -6.27 33.21
C ALA A 26 12.78 -7.42 32.94
N ARG A 27 12.50 -8.22 33.96
CA ARG A 27 11.50 -9.28 34.03
C ARG A 27 11.00 -9.34 35.47
N ILE A 28 9.69 -9.29 35.65
CA ILE A 28 9.03 -9.36 36.96
C ILE A 28 8.26 -10.68 37.02
N GLN A 29 8.55 -11.50 38.03
CA GLN A 29 7.85 -12.77 38.28
C GLN A 29 7.23 -12.76 39.66
N PHE A 30 5.96 -13.17 39.77
CA PHE A 30 5.27 -13.34 41.04
C PHE A 30 4.09 -14.30 40.92
N ASP A 31 3.74 -14.93 42.04
CA ASP A 31 2.56 -15.79 42.10
C ASP A 31 1.28 -14.96 41.99
N ALA A 32 0.45 -15.25 40.99
CA ALA A 32 -0.84 -14.60 40.78
C ALA A 32 -1.88 -15.62 40.30
N PHE A 33 -3.13 -15.48 40.77
CA PHE A 33 -4.25 -16.34 40.33
C PHE A 33 -4.00 -17.86 40.45
N GLY A 34 -3.12 -18.28 41.37
CA GLY A 34 -2.76 -19.68 41.57
C GLY A 34 -1.74 -20.24 40.58
N GLY A 35 -1.11 -19.39 39.75
CA GLY A 35 -0.01 -19.72 38.84
C GLY A 35 1.14 -18.72 38.96
N GLU A 36 2.17 -18.90 38.14
CA GLU A 36 3.31 -17.99 38.04
C GLU A 36 3.05 -16.96 36.94
N LEU A 37 2.95 -15.68 37.31
CA LEU A 37 2.82 -14.59 36.35
C LEU A 37 4.20 -13.98 36.09
N GLU A 38 4.57 -13.97 34.83
CA GLU A 38 5.75 -13.32 34.29
C GLU A 38 5.35 -12.12 33.45
N MET A 39 6.03 -11.00 33.64
CA MET A 39 5.83 -9.78 32.88
C MET A 39 7.17 -9.19 32.46
N GLU A 40 7.26 -8.78 31.21
CA GLU A 40 8.36 -7.97 30.68
C GLU A 40 7.83 -6.96 29.66
N GLY A 41 8.55 -5.88 29.45
CA GLY A 41 8.10 -4.89 28.48
C GLY A 41 9.17 -3.90 28.08
N PHE A 42 8.81 -3.03 27.14
CA PHE A 42 9.67 -1.93 26.77
C PHE A 42 8.91 -0.68 26.33
N LEU A 43 9.61 0.44 26.44
CA LEU A 43 9.26 1.72 25.81
C LEU A 43 10.33 2.03 24.77
N LYS A 44 9.91 2.37 23.56
CA LYS A 44 10.79 2.66 22.42
C LYS A 44 10.36 3.95 21.75
N SER A 45 11.33 4.81 21.46
CA SER A 45 11.16 6.04 20.68
C SER A 45 12.11 5.96 19.49
N GLU A 46 11.55 5.98 18.28
CA GLU A 46 12.30 5.83 17.03
C GLU A 46 11.98 6.98 16.08
N THR A 47 13.02 7.66 15.59
CA THR A 47 12.90 8.72 14.58
C THR A 47 13.53 8.26 13.28
N ARG A 48 12.81 8.42 12.16
CA ARG A 48 13.29 8.12 10.81
C ARG A 48 13.25 9.40 9.97
N THR A 49 14.37 9.72 9.34
CA THR A 49 14.54 10.97 8.57
C THR A 49 14.99 10.62 7.16
N HIS A 50 14.24 11.11 6.18
CA HIS A 50 14.59 10.97 4.78
C HIS A 50 15.78 11.86 4.43
N MET A 51 16.83 11.29 3.83
CA MET A 51 18.09 11.98 3.53
C MET A 51 18.65 11.58 2.16
N PHE A 52 19.56 12.38 1.60
CA PHE A 52 20.30 12.14 0.34
C PHE A 52 19.52 12.24 -0.98
N ALA A 53 18.33 11.66 -1.07
CA ALA A 53 17.41 11.90 -2.18
C ALA A 53 16.41 13.02 -1.81
N GLY A 54 16.04 13.89 -2.75
CA GLY A 54 15.01 14.92 -2.52
C GLY A 54 15.27 15.93 -1.38
N LYS A 55 14.18 16.44 -0.76
CA LYS A 55 14.24 17.36 0.38
C LYS A 55 14.34 16.57 1.69
N THR A 56 15.33 16.90 2.52
CA THR A 56 15.44 16.31 3.87
C THR A 56 14.27 16.72 4.76
N HIS A 57 13.57 15.75 5.31
CA HIS A 57 12.47 15.92 6.28
C HIS A 57 12.37 14.70 7.21
N MET A 58 11.77 14.87 8.39
CA MET A 58 11.47 13.74 9.27
C MET A 58 10.23 13.04 8.72
N GLY A 59 10.34 11.75 8.43
CA GLY A 59 9.25 11.01 7.80
C GLY A 59 8.44 10.17 8.80
N GLN A 60 9.06 9.69 9.89
CA GLN A 60 8.36 9.01 10.98
C GLN A 60 8.94 9.35 12.36
N TRP A 61 8.08 9.36 13.37
CA TRP A 61 8.49 9.39 14.77
C TRP A 61 7.60 8.50 15.62
N ILE A 62 8.04 7.28 15.85
CA ILE A 62 7.25 6.21 16.41
C ILE A 62 7.54 6.10 17.91
N GLN A 63 6.48 6.19 18.71
CA GLN A 63 6.46 5.82 20.12
C GLN A 63 5.80 4.44 20.24
N LYS A 64 6.53 3.47 20.76
CA LYS A 64 6.05 2.09 20.93
C LYS A 64 6.16 1.69 22.39
N PHE A 65 5.06 1.21 22.95
CA PHE A 65 5.05 0.52 24.24
C PHE A 65 4.71 -0.94 23.97
N GLN A 66 5.43 -1.86 24.61
CA GLN A 66 5.10 -3.27 24.59
C GLN A 66 5.09 -3.81 26.00
N LEU A 67 4.08 -4.61 26.31
CA LEU A 67 3.97 -5.40 27.52
C LEU A 67 3.62 -6.82 27.15
N GLU A 68 4.46 -7.74 27.59
CA GLU A 68 4.27 -9.17 27.47
C GLU A 68 3.97 -9.71 28.85
N ALA A 69 2.89 -10.49 28.96
CA ALA A 69 2.54 -11.16 30.19
C ALA A 69 2.19 -12.62 29.91
N ALA A 70 2.81 -13.52 30.68
CA ALA A 70 2.61 -14.95 30.61
C ALA A 70 2.21 -15.47 31.99
N LEU A 71 1.03 -16.09 32.08
CA LEU A 71 0.53 -16.73 33.30
C LEU A 71 0.60 -18.25 33.14
N SER A 72 1.52 -18.88 33.85
CA SER A 72 1.82 -20.30 33.73
C SER A 72 1.31 -21.10 34.93
N TYR A 73 0.81 -22.29 34.64
CA TYR A 73 0.37 -23.29 35.61
C TYR A 73 1.06 -24.61 35.32
N THR A 74 1.52 -25.29 36.37
CA THR A 74 2.15 -26.62 36.27
C THR A 74 1.21 -27.68 36.85
N ASP A 75 1.15 -28.84 36.19
CA ASP A 75 0.36 -30.01 36.60
C ASP A 75 -1.13 -29.69 36.91
N VAL A 76 -1.82 -29.00 36.00
CA VAL A 76 -3.24 -28.62 36.16
C VAL A 76 -4.16 -29.42 35.24
N GLY A 77 -4.99 -30.27 35.84
CA GLY A 77 -6.02 -31.02 35.13
C GLY A 77 -5.42 -32.08 34.21
N ILE A 78 -5.56 -31.89 32.89
CA ILE A 78 -4.95 -32.76 31.87
C ILE A 78 -3.61 -32.23 31.35
N PHE A 79 -3.22 -31.02 31.77
CA PHE A 79 -2.04 -30.33 31.26
C PHE A 79 -0.86 -30.50 32.22
N ASP A 80 0.29 -30.88 31.67
CA ASP A 80 1.57 -30.87 32.38
C ASP A 80 2.03 -29.41 32.57
N GLU A 81 1.82 -28.58 31.55
CA GLU A 81 2.03 -27.13 31.57
C GLU A 81 0.89 -26.44 30.83
N LEU A 82 0.34 -25.38 31.41
CA LEU A 82 -0.69 -24.54 30.81
C LEU A 82 -0.32 -23.07 31.00
N THR A 83 -0.12 -22.35 29.90
CA THR A 83 0.36 -20.96 29.91
C THR A 83 -0.57 -20.08 29.09
N PHE A 84 -1.00 -18.95 29.66
CA PHE A 84 -1.76 -17.92 28.95
C PHE A 84 -0.86 -16.73 28.66
N VAL A 85 -0.74 -16.35 27.40
CA VAL A 85 0.14 -15.27 26.94
C VAL A 85 -0.68 -14.14 26.35
N THR A 86 -0.34 -12.91 26.72
CA THR A 86 -0.85 -11.69 26.11
C THR A 86 0.30 -10.75 25.77
N VAL A 87 0.27 -10.19 24.57
CA VAL A 87 1.20 -9.16 24.11
C VAL A 87 0.40 -7.91 23.77
N LEU A 88 0.57 -6.87 24.57
CA LEU A 88 0.01 -5.54 24.34
C LEU A 88 1.06 -4.67 23.66
N ARG A 89 0.71 -4.05 22.53
CA ARG A 89 1.63 -3.20 21.76
C ARG A 89 0.93 -1.96 21.18
N PRO A 90 0.57 -0.96 22.00
CA PRO A 90 0.15 0.32 21.47
C PRO A 90 1.35 1.06 20.85
N GLU A 91 1.12 1.58 19.66
CA GLU A 91 2.06 2.38 18.88
C GLU A 91 1.43 3.72 18.51
N TYR A 92 2.24 4.76 18.45
CA TYR A 92 1.83 6.08 18.02
C TYR A 92 2.93 6.72 17.19
N ASP A 93 2.65 6.91 15.90
CA ASP A 93 3.48 7.63 14.97
C ASP A 93 3.08 9.11 14.98
N VAL A 94 3.97 9.94 15.49
CA VAL A 94 3.76 11.38 15.67
C VAL A 94 3.83 12.12 14.32
N ILE A 95 4.53 11.55 13.34
CA ILE A 95 4.80 12.17 12.04
C ILE A 95 4.57 11.13 10.95
N GLN A 96 3.73 11.44 9.97
CA GLN A 96 3.57 10.63 8.77
C GLN A 96 3.71 11.52 7.55
N ASP A 97 4.25 10.95 6.48
CA ASP A 97 4.80 11.65 5.31
C ASP A 97 3.95 12.83 4.79
N LEU A 98 4.66 13.84 4.35
CA LEU A 98 4.15 15.13 3.98
C LEU A 98 3.97 15.17 2.49
N GLY A 99 2.77 14.80 2.06
CA GLY A 99 2.33 14.98 0.69
C GLY A 99 2.62 16.40 0.20
N SER A 100 3.69 16.56 -0.57
CA SER A 100 3.93 17.67 -1.48
C SER A 100 4.18 17.09 -2.87
N LEU A 101 3.12 17.00 -3.66
CA LEU A 101 3.06 16.49 -5.03
C LEU A 101 3.36 17.53 -6.11
N SER A 102 4.26 18.49 -5.87
CA SER A 102 4.89 19.18 -7.00
C SER A 102 5.67 18.19 -7.91
N SER A 103 5.79 16.91 -7.51
CA SER A 103 6.34 15.77 -8.25
C SER A 103 5.37 14.59 -8.50
N GLY A 104 4.06 14.73 -8.24
CA GLY A 104 3.00 13.84 -8.77
C GLY A 104 2.66 12.49 -8.08
N ARG A 105 1.93 12.51 -6.93
CA ARG A 105 0.68 11.74 -6.59
C ARG A 105 0.38 11.55 -5.08
N ILE A 106 -0.87 11.88 -4.73
CA ILE A 106 -1.71 11.86 -3.49
C ILE A 106 -1.18 12.56 -2.21
N GLY A 107 -1.82 13.70 -1.86
CA GLY A 107 -1.57 14.52 -0.66
C GLY A 107 -1.22 16.01 -0.84
N ASP A 108 -1.00 16.53 -2.07
CA ASP A 108 -0.58 17.94 -2.22
C ASP A 108 -1.72 18.91 -1.99
N GLY A 109 -1.40 19.97 -1.27
CA GLY A 109 -2.26 21.12 -1.13
C GLY A 109 -2.68 21.37 0.30
N SER A 110 -1.72 21.67 1.18
CA SER A 110 -1.93 22.67 2.23
C SER A 110 -0.63 22.93 2.97
N ASP A 111 -0.11 24.12 2.73
CA ASP A 111 1.14 24.65 3.26
C ASP A 111 1.04 25.05 4.75
N LYS A 112 -0.04 24.69 5.47
CA LYS A 112 -0.31 25.12 6.87
C LYS A 112 -1.23 24.14 7.65
N PRO A 113 -1.13 24.04 8.99
CA PRO A 113 -2.02 23.22 9.81
C PRO A 113 -3.39 23.85 9.99
N SER A 114 -4.34 22.97 10.31
CA SER A 114 -5.76 23.29 10.46
C SER A 114 -6.09 23.92 11.83
N LYS A 115 -6.44 25.22 11.79
CA LYS A 115 -7.69 25.72 12.39
C LYS A 115 -8.19 26.93 11.58
N ALA A 116 -9.46 26.89 11.17
CA ALA A 116 -10.21 27.89 10.39
C ALA A 116 -9.41 28.58 9.26
N ASN A 117 -9.60 28.14 8.02
CA ASN A 117 -9.01 28.75 6.82
C ASN A 117 -7.48 28.62 6.67
N ARG A 118 -6.87 27.50 7.09
CA ARG A 118 -5.46 27.16 6.76
C ARG A 118 -4.46 28.23 7.24
N ALA A 119 -4.52 28.62 8.52
CA ALA A 119 -3.63 29.63 9.10
C ALA A 119 -2.29 29.03 9.61
N VAL A 120 -1.24 29.86 9.76
CA VAL A 120 0.13 29.41 10.13
C VAL A 120 0.17 28.83 11.56
N PHE A 121 0.89 27.72 11.79
CA PHE A 121 1.13 27.13 13.12
C PHE A 121 1.86 28.10 14.05
N ASN A 122 1.24 28.48 15.17
CA ASN A 122 1.84 29.30 16.21
C ASN A 122 0.98 29.28 17.48
N ALA A 123 1.48 29.86 18.58
CA ALA A 123 0.74 29.98 19.84
C ALA A 123 -0.62 30.70 19.73
N THR A 124 -0.83 31.54 18.72
CA THR A 124 -2.09 32.30 18.54
C THR A 124 -3.16 31.45 17.85
N ASN A 125 -2.78 30.65 16.86
CA ASN A 125 -3.68 29.85 16.05
C ASN A 125 -3.87 28.43 16.61
N ASP A 126 -2.85 27.90 17.29
CA ASP A 126 -2.85 26.57 17.92
C ASP A 126 -2.09 26.59 19.26
N ALA A 127 -2.69 27.23 20.27
CA ALA A 127 -2.08 27.38 21.59
C ALA A 127 -1.80 26.06 22.32
N LEU A 128 -2.60 25.02 22.08
CA LEU A 128 -2.47 23.73 22.76
C LEU A 128 -1.40 22.84 22.10
N GLY A 129 -1.35 22.76 20.77
CA GLY A 129 -0.26 22.06 20.07
C GLY A 129 1.09 22.78 20.21
N PHE A 130 1.08 24.12 20.17
CA PHE A 130 2.29 24.93 20.30
C PHE A 130 2.80 25.01 21.75
N GLY A 131 1.92 25.19 22.73
CA GLY A 131 2.30 25.38 24.14
C GLY A 131 2.26 24.13 25.02
N GLY A 132 1.46 23.13 24.67
CA GLY A 132 1.21 21.97 25.55
C GLY A 132 0.39 22.37 26.77
N PHE A 133 0.82 21.97 27.97
CA PHE A 133 0.12 22.23 29.24
C PHE A 133 0.31 23.64 29.80
N ASP A 134 0.62 24.63 28.97
CA ASP A 134 0.87 26.00 29.41
C ASP A 134 -0.34 26.61 30.12
N PHE A 135 -1.55 26.21 29.72
CA PHE A 135 -2.79 26.60 30.38
C PHE A 135 -2.91 26.11 31.83
N ALA A 136 -2.18 25.05 32.20
CA ALA A 136 -2.21 24.44 33.53
C ALA A 136 -1.02 24.85 34.41
N PHE A 137 0.12 25.25 33.82
CA PHE A 137 1.37 25.43 34.57
C PHE A 137 2.19 26.69 34.22
N ALA A 138 1.84 27.48 33.21
CA ALA A 138 2.64 28.63 32.77
C ALA A 138 1.91 29.98 32.94
N THR A 139 2.43 30.83 33.82
CA THR A 139 1.98 32.23 33.96
C THR A 139 2.85 33.25 33.22
N ASN A 140 3.94 32.84 32.56
CA ASN A 140 4.94 33.75 31.98
C ASN A 140 5.66 33.23 30.72
N GLY A 141 4.93 32.68 29.73
CA GLY A 141 5.49 32.39 28.40
C GLY A 141 6.59 31.33 28.32
N ASN A 142 6.75 30.51 29.36
CA ASN A 142 7.61 29.33 29.34
C ASN A 142 6.80 28.12 28.90
N PHE A 143 7.11 27.59 27.72
CA PHE A 143 6.44 26.43 27.14
C PHE A 143 6.78 25.14 27.90
N THR A 144 5.78 24.49 28.46
CA THR A 144 5.88 23.37 29.41
C THR A 144 5.97 22.01 28.75
N GLY A 145 5.72 21.91 27.44
CA GLY A 145 5.93 20.65 26.71
C GLY A 145 5.39 20.56 25.28
N GLY A 146 4.78 21.61 24.72
CA GLY A 146 4.31 21.58 23.32
C GLY A 146 5.42 21.72 22.26
N ILE A 147 5.04 21.57 20.98
CA ILE A 147 5.94 21.64 19.81
C ILE A 147 6.68 22.99 19.72
N GLY A 148 6.12 24.06 20.31
CA GLY A 148 6.78 25.38 20.41
C GLY A 148 8.12 25.31 21.15
N LYS A 149 8.34 24.33 22.03
CA LYS A 149 9.64 24.09 22.67
C LYS A 149 10.68 23.55 21.69
N GLU A 150 10.28 22.76 20.70
CA GLU A 150 11.13 22.24 19.64
C GLU A 150 11.56 23.34 18.66
N ILE A 151 10.62 24.25 18.34
CA ILE A 151 10.88 25.46 17.54
C ILE A 151 11.88 26.37 18.27
N ASN A 152 11.67 26.63 19.56
CA ASN A 152 12.58 27.45 20.37
C ASN A 152 13.95 26.79 20.59
N ALA A 153 14.00 25.45 20.58
CA ALA A 153 15.25 24.68 20.61
C ALA A 153 15.98 24.66 19.24
N GLY A 154 15.36 25.20 18.19
CA GLY A 154 15.93 25.30 16.84
C GLY A 154 15.97 23.96 16.09
N LEU A 155 15.07 23.02 16.42
CA LEU A 155 15.00 21.69 15.78
C LEU A 155 14.37 21.79 14.38
N ALA A 156 13.37 22.66 14.21
CA ALA A 156 12.80 23.07 12.92
C ALA A 156 12.15 24.47 13.06
N THR A 157 11.88 25.14 11.94
CA THR A 157 11.16 26.42 11.95
C THR A 157 9.65 26.20 12.11
N ALA A 158 8.91 27.19 12.60
CA ALA A 158 7.45 27.11 12.70
C ALA A 158 6.78 26.80 11.34
N ASN A 159 7.37 27.23 10.23
CA ASN A 159 6.87 26.90 8.88
C ASN A 159 7.12 25.44 8.51
N GLN A 160 8.28 24.87 8.87
CA GLN A 160 8.55 23.44 8.67
C GLN A 160 7.64 22.57 9.55
N PHE A 161 7.43 22.93 10.81
CA PHE A 161 6.45 22.26 11.67
C PHE A 161 5.01 22.42 11.17
N ALA A 162 4.66 23.59 10.62
CA ALA A 162 3.36 23.83 10.01
C ALA A 162 3.08 22.93 8.81
N GLU A 163 4.12 22.57 8.06
CA GLU A 163 4.03 21.55 7.02
C GLU A 163 3.83 20.19 7.69
N MET A 164 4.67 19.84 8.66
CA MET A 164 4.83 18.49 9.25
C MET A 164 3.69 17.92 10.11
N PHE A 165 2.81 18.76 10.67
CA PHE A 165 1.87 18.32 11.72
C PHE A 165 0.46 18.91 11.53
N GLU A 166 -0.59 18.15 11.84
CA GLU A 166 -1.96 18.67 12.06
C GLU A 166 -2.41 18.31 13.49
N VAL A 167 -3.25 19.13 14.12
CA VAL A 167 -3.85 18.80 15.43
C VAL A 167 -5.33 18.53 15.23
N ASP A 168 -5.75 17.28 15.44
CA ASP A 168 -7.17 16.91 15.36
C ASP A 168 -7.87 17.26 16.68
N PHE A 169 -8.68 18.31 16.61
CA PHE A 169 -9.67 18.61 17.64
C PHE A 169 -11.01 18.01 17.20
N ARG A 170 -11.33 16.80 17.66
CA ARG A 170 -12.58 16.11 17.32
C ARG A 170 -13.81 17.04 17.41
N ARG A 171 -14.74 16.87 16.47
CA ARG A 171 -16.14 17.26 16.62
C ARG A 171 -16.73 16.59 17.86
N SER A 172 -17.53 17.33 18.61
CA SER A 172 -18.42 16.79 19.63
C SER A 172 -19.29 15.66 19.04
N VAL A 173 -19.75 14.73 19.89
CA VAL A 173 -20.78 13.72 19.56
C VAL A 173 -22.07 14.35 19.00
N THR A 174 -22.27 15.66 19.22
CA THR A 174 -23.37 16.47 18.68
C THR A 174 -23.07 17.18 17.36
N GLY A 175 -21.89 17.00 16.75
CA GLY A 175 -21.51 17.60 15.47
C GLY A 175 -20.86 18.99 15.54
N ASP A 176 -20.69 19.57 16.73
CA ASP A 176 -20.05 20.88 16.90
C ASP A 176 -18.52 20.79 16.86
N ASN A 177 -17.87 21.68 16.10
CA ASN A 177 -16.42 21.83 16.09
C ASN A 177 -15.93 22.29 17.49
N VAL A 178 -14.75 21.85 17.94
CA VAL A 178 -14.04 22.52 19.05
C VAL A 178 -13.65 23.93 18.59
N SER A 179 -14.49 24.92 18.88
CA SER A 179 -14.17 26.32 18.62
C SER A 179 -13.16 26.82 19.67
N ASN A 180 -11.94 27.18 19.23
CA ASN A 180 -11.10 28.09 20.01
C ASN A 180 -11.69 29.48 19.80
N ALA A 181 -12.67 29.84 20.62
CA ALA A 181 -13.11 31.22 20.70
C ALA A 181 -12.12 31.97 21.59
N GLY A 182 -11.21 32.73 20.98
CA GLY A 182 -10.48 33.82 21.65
C GLY A 182 -9.55 33.41 22.80
N GLY A 183 -8.71 32.39 22.62
CA GLY A 183 -7.61 32.10 23.56
C GLY A 183 -8.01 31.40 24.87
N ASN A 184 -9.27 30.98 25.02
CA ASN A 184 -9.70 30.07 26.09
C ASN A 184 -10.39 28.85 25.47
N ALA A 185 -9.87 27.65 25.75
CA ALA A 185 -10.52 26.40 25.39
C ALA A 185 -11.85 26.28 26.16
N SER A 186 -12.97 26.21 25.45
CA SER A 186 -14.31 26.02 26.03
C SER A 186 -14.48 24.58 26.53
N THR A 187 -15.07 24.43 27.72
CA THR A 187 -15.01 23.28 28.64
C THR A 187 -15.93 22.09 28.29
N THR A 188 -16.20 21.79 27.02
CA THR A 188 -17.13 20.69 26.66
C THR A 188 -16.58 19.68 25.64
N GLY A 189 -15.29 19.40 25.69
CA GLY A 189 -14.69 18.23 25.05
C GLY A 189 -13.53 17.70 25.87
N SER A 190 -13.69 16.54 26.51
CA SER A 190 -12.58 15.84 27.19
C SER A 190 -11.74 15.11 26.14
N GLY A 191 -10.60 15.68 25.75
CA GLY A 191 -9.67 15.02 24.87
C GLY A 191 -8.34 15.77 24.82
N PHE A 192 -7.25 15.06 25.06
CA PHE A 192 -5.90 15.50 24.74
C PHE A 192 -5.82 15.76 23.21
N PRO A 193 -5.27 16.89 22.74
CA PRO A 193 -5.05 17.09 21.30
C PRO A 193 -3.99 16.10 20.82
N LEU A 194 -4.38 15.20 19.92
CA LEU A 194 -3.44 14.30 19.25
C LEU A 194 -2.94 15.01 18.00
N VAL A 195 -1.63 14.95 17.79
CA VAL A 195 -1.01 15.41 16.56
C VAL A 195 -1.18 14.29 15.53
N VAL A 196 -1.85 14.58 14.42
CA VAL A 196 -2.18 13.60 13.39
C VAL A 196 -1.84 14.18 12.01
N GLN A 197 -1.89 13.34 10.98
CA GLN A 197 -1.55 13.72 9.60
C GLN A 197 -2.68 14.46 8.87
N LYS A 198 -2.33 15.13 7.76
CA LYS A 198 -3.18 15.97 6.90
C LYS A 198 -4.01 15.27 5.80
N SER A 199 -3.98 13.95 5.62
CA SER A 199 -4.61 13.36 4.42
C SER A 199 -4.91 11.85 4.43
N SER A 200 -5.13 11.21 5.59
CA SER A 200 -5.32 9.74 5.57
C SER A 200 -6.75 9.28 5.23
N ASN A 201 -7.76 10.16 5.36
CA ASN A 201 -9.13 9.89 4.90
C ASN A 201 -9.38 10.59 3.56
N LEU A 202 -9.24 9.84 2.48
CA LEU A 202 -9.43 10.32 1.11
C LEU A 202 -10.92 10.31 0.68
N SER A 203 -11.84 9.78 1.50
CA SER A 203 -13.27 9.57 1.16
C SER A 203 -13.48 9.04 -0.27
N LEU A 204 -12.68 8.04 -0.65
CA LEU A 204 -12.75 7.41 -1.95
C LEU A 204 -13.99 6.53 -2.04
N ASP A 205 -14.65 6.54 -3.19
CA ASP A 205 -15.82 5.70 -3.46
C ASP A 205 -15.38 4.28 -3.86
N CYS A 206 -14.78 3.55 -2.91
CA CYS A 206 -14.50 2.12 -3.00
C CYS A 206 -15.11 1.36 -1.82
N ALA A 207 -15.85 0.30 -2.12
CA ALA A 207 -16.41 -0.60 -1.11
C ALA A 207 -15.35 -1.59 -0.62
N ARG A 208 -15.25 -1.78 0.71
CA ARG A 208 -14.35 -2.75 1.35
C ARG A 208 -12.84 -2.54 1.11
N CYS A 209 -12.42 -1.51 0.37
CA CYS A 209 -11.01 -1.18 0.22
C CYS A 209 -10.39 -0.77 1.56
N ILE A 210 -9.44 -1.57 2.04
CA ILE A 210 -8.77 -1.31 3.31
C ILE A 210 -7.64 -0.29 3.13
N ASP A 211 -7.20 0.32 4.24
CA ASP A 211 -6.14 1.32 4.31
C ASP A 211 -6.33 2.61 3.49
N MET A 212 -7.40 2.77 2.70
CA MET A 212 -7.65 4.00 1.90
C MET A 212 -8.48 5.08 2.62
N ASN A 213 -9.54 4.67 3.31
CA ASN A 213 -10.49 5.57 3.99
C ASN A 213 -10.39 5.43 5.51
N VAL A 214 -9.17 5.54 6.04
CA VAL A 214 -8.90 5.39 7.47
C VAL A 214 -8.86 6.76 8.13
N ASP A 215 -9.35 6.87 9.36
CA ASP A 215 -9.28 8.13 10.11
C ASP A 215 -7.82 8.46 10.48
N ASN A 216 -7.44 9.75 10.42
CA ASN A 216 -6.08 10.21 10.74
C ASN A 216 -5.59 9.73 12.12
N HIS A 217 -6.47 9.69 13.13
CA HIS A 217 -6.12 9.18 14.45
C HIS A 217 -5.79 7.68 14.45
N LYS A 218 -6.45 6.88 13.61
CA LYS A 218 -6.19 5.44 13.51
C LYS A 218 -4.86 5.19 12.81
N VAL A 219 -4.58 5.91 11.73
CA VAL A 219 -3.29 5.78 11.04
C VAL A 219 -2.13 6.22 11.93
N ALA A 220 -2.29 7.31 12.70
CA ALA A 220 -1.30 7.74 13.68
C ALA A 220 -1.10 6.72 14.81
N MET A 221 -2.16 6.05 15.27
CA MET A 221 -2.04 4.98 16.29
C MET A 221 -1.55 3.64 15.72
N GLY A 222 -1.18 3.58 14.44
CA GLY A 222 -0.88 2.33 13.74
C GLY A 222 -2.08 1.38 13.67
N MET A 223 -3.30 1.84 13.96
CA MET A 223 -4.54 1.08 13.84
C MET A 223 -5.00 1.00 12.37
N THR A 224 -4.11 0.52 11.50
CA THR A 224 -4.42 0.07 10.12
C THR A 224 -5.07 -1.32 10.17
N ASP A 225 -5.55 -1.84 9.05
CA ASP A 225 -6.24 -3.14 9.04
C ASP A 225 -5.32 -4.28 9.52
N SER A 226 -4.00 -4.16 9.29
CA SER A 226 -2.96 -5.07 9.79
C SER A 226 -2.97 -5.25 11.31
N ASN A 227 -3.27 -4.20 12.08
CA ASN A 227 -3.36 -4.29 13.54
C ASN A 227 -4.80 -4.61 14.03
N GLY A 228 -5.78 -4.36 13.16
CA GLY A 228 -7.14 -4.85 13.27
C GLY A 228 -7.94 -4.32 14.47
N LYS A 229 -9.13 -4.89 14.66
CA LYS A 229 -10.10 -4.47 15.71
C LYS A 229 -9.65 -4.77 17.14
N PHE A 230 -8.69 -5.67 17.31
CA PHE A 230 -8.19 -6.09 18.62
C PHE A 230 -7.01 -5.26 19.11
N TYR A 231 -6.56 -4.25 18.37
CA TYR A 231 -5.56 -3.30 18.88
C TYR A 231 -5.99 -2.75 20.26
N PRO A 232 -5.08 -2.65 21.25
CA PRO A 232 -3.62 -2.85 21.14
C PRO A 232 -3.13 -4.27 21.43
N PHE A 233 -4.00 -5.30 21.44
CA PHE A 233 -3.59 -6.69 21.62
C PHE A 233 -3.00 -7.26 20.33
N ARG A 234 -1.69 -7.47 20.35
CA ARG A 234 -0.95 -8.08 19.25
C ARG A 234 -1.13 -9.59 19.26
N GLU A 235 -0.84 -10.23 20.38
CA GLU A 235 -0.99 -11.68 20.58
C GLU A 235 -1.81 -11.95 21.84
N LEU A 236 -2.62 -13.00 21.79
CA LEU A 236 -3.47 -13.46 22.88
C LEU A 236 -3.75 -14.95 22.67
N TYR A 237 -3.01 -15.81 23.36
CA TYR A 237 -3.10 -17.25 23.16
C TYR A 237 -2.86 -18.05 24.44
N MET A 238 -3.20 -19.32 24.37
CA MET A 238 -2.95 -20.33 25.39
C MET A 238 -2.03 -21.40 24.80
N ASP A 239 -0.97 -21.74 25.52
CA ASP A 239 -0.13 -22.91 25.30
C ASP A 239 -0.46 -24.00 26.32
N GLY A 240 -0.60 -25.24 25.86
CA GLY A 240 -0.85 -26.40 26.71
C GLY A 240 0.03 -27.57 26.29
N VAL A 241 0.68 -28.21 27.26
CA VAL A 241 1.46 -29.44 27.09
C VAL A 241 0.70 -30.62 27.70
N ILE A 242 0.54 -31.69 26.94
CA ILE A 242 -0.09 -32.94 27.38
C ILE A 242 0.77 -34.12 26.90
N GLY A 243 1.68 -34.60 27.75
CA GLY A 243 2.69 -35.59 27.38
C GLY A 243 3.52 -35.10 26.19
N ASP A 244 3.42 -35.82 25.06
CA ASP A 244 4.15 -35.50 23.83
C ASP A 244 3.44 -34.49 22.92
N PHE A 245 2.27 -33.99 23.32
CA PHE A 245 1.51 -32.99 22.59
C PHE A 245 1.78 -31.59 23.12
N TRP A 246 2.00 -30.65 22.20
CA TRP A 246 2.01 -29.22 22.44
C TRP A 246 0.88 -28.58 21.64
N ILE A 247 0.00 -27.84 22.30
CA ILE A 247 -1.19 -27.24 21.71
C ILE A 247 -1.15 -25.74 21.97
N ARG A 248 -1.29 -24.94 20.92
CA ARG A 248 -1.45 -23.48 20.99
C ARG A 248 -2.77 -23.05 20.39
N PHE A 249 -3.55 -22.25 21.12
CA PHE A 249 -4.84 -21.76 20.65
C PHE A 249 -5.01 -20.27 20.96
N GLY A 250 -5.38 -19.48 19.95
CA GLY A 250 -5.62 -18.04 20.09
C GLY A 250 -4.96 -17.22 18.97
N LYS A 251 -4.91 -15.90 19.17
CA LYS A 251 -4.26 -14.95 18.25
C LYS A 251 -2.74 -15.03 18.42
N GLN A 252 -2.05 -15.56 17.42
CA GLN A 252 -0.66 -15.96 17.52
C GLN A 252 0.09 -15.79 16.19
N GLN A 253 1.41 -15.89 16.25
CA GLN A 253 2.26 -16.06 15.07
C GLN A 253 2.82 -17.49 15.03
N ILE A 254 2.89 -18.07 13.82
CA ILE A 254 3.47 -19.38 13.53
C ILE A 254 4.47 -19.20 12.41
N VAL A 255 5.73 -19.56 12.68
CA VAL A 255 6.83 -19.40 11.72
C VAL A 255 7.24 -20.76 11.18
N TRP A 256 7.14 -20.90 9.86
CA TRP A 256 7.65 -22.08 9.15
C TRP A 256 8.90 -21.80 8.33
N GLY A 257 9.15 -20.55 7.94
CA GLY A 257 10.37 -20.18 7.23
C GLY A 257 11.63 -20.27 8.09
N LYS A 258 12.78 -20.45 7.44
CA LYS A 258 14.11 -20.44 8.07
C LYS A 258 14.99 -19.30 7.60
N THR A 259 14.59 -18.61 6.54
CA THR A 259 15.31 -17.46 5.95
C THR A 259 15.00 -16.16 6.69
N ASP A 260 15.96 -15.23 6.69
CA ASP A 260 15.91 -14.05 7.56
C ASP A 260 15.27 -12.82 6.89
N PHE A 261 15.52 -12.61 5.58
CA PHE A 261 15.08 -11.40 4.84
C PHE A 261 13.86 -11.61 3.96
N PHE A 262 13.77 -12.76 3.29
CA PHE A 262 12.68 -13.08 2.38
C PHE A 262 11.97 -14.33 2.86
N ARG A 263 10.67 -14.37 2.62
CA ARG A 263 9.79 -15.45 3.07
C ARG A 263 9.51 -16.39 1.91
N MET A 264 9.48 -17.69 2.21
CA MET A 264 9.04 -18.69 1.25
C MET A 264 8.05 -19.66 1.88
N GLN A 265 8.45 -20.41 2.91
CA GLN A 265 7.49 -21.27 3.64
C GLN A 265 6.78 -20.55 4.78
N ASP A 266 7.25 -19.36 5.14
CA ASP A 266 6.51 -18.48 6.03
C ASP A 266 5.38 -17.87 5.21
N LEU A 267 4.20 -18.49 5.24
CA LEU A 267 2.98 -18.06 4.51
C LEU A 267 1.74 -17.99 5.42
N ILE A 268 1.81 -18.56 6.62
CA ILE A 268 0.66 -18.69 7.53
C ILE A 268 0.18 -17.34 8.06
N ASN A 269 1.13 -16.48 8.41
CA ASN A 269 0.83 -15.13 8.89
C ASN A 269 1.10 -14.12 7.77
N PRO A 270 0.16 -13.26 7.39
CA PRO A 270 0.42 -12.17 6.45
C PRO A 270 1.49 -11.19 7.00
N ILE A 271 2.11 -10.38 6.13
CA ILE A 271 3.09 -9.34 6.50
C ILE A 271 2.50 -7.95 6.30
N ASP A 272 2.80 -7.02 7.21
CA ASP A 272 2.58 -5.59 7.02
C ASP A 272 3.82 -4.89 6.43
N TYR A 273 3.86 -4.77 5.10
CA TYR A 273 4.88 -4.02 4.38
C TYR A 273 4.79 -2.51 4.62
N GLY A 274 3.61 -1.99 5.03
CA GLY A 274 3.37 -0.56 5.26
C GLY A 274 4.12 0.02 6.45
N GLN A 275 4.69 -0.82 7.34
CA GLN A 275 5.42 -0.37 8.53
C GLN A 275 6.88 -0.01 8.22
N HIS A 276 7.63 -0.92 7.58
CA HIS A 276 9.04 -0.72 7.23
C HIS A 276 9.59 -1.74 6.21
N PHE A 277 8.77 -2.15 5.24
CA PHE A 277 9.11 -3.17 4.25
C PHE A 277 9.75 -4.44 4.87
N PHE A 278 11.03 -4.76 4.61
CA PHE A 278 11.76 -5.87 5.24
C PHE A 278 12.86 -5.44 6.24
N PHE A 279 13.00 -4.15 6.53
CA PHE A 279 14.09 -3.63 7.37
C PHE A 279 13.87 -3.87 8.86
N ASP A 280 12.60 -3.90 9.28
CA ASP A 280 12.21 -4.33 10.62
C ASP A 280 12.19 -5.87 10.73
N SER A 281 12.30 -6.37 11.96
CA SER A 281 12.23 -7.82 12.22
C SER A 281 10.91 -8.39 11.73
N MET A 282 10.94 -9.57 11.11
CA MET A 282 9.75 -10.30 10.68
C MET A 282 8.75 -10.54 11.83
N GLU A 283 9.23 -10.65 13.07
CA GLU A 283 8.38 -10.76 14.27
C GLU A 283 7.52 -9.50 14.52
N ASP A 284 8.02 -8.33 14.10
CA ASP A 284 7.32 -7.06 14.27
C ASP A 284 6.33 -6.78 13.15
N ILE A 285 6.62 -7.21 11.92
CA ILE A 285 5.78 -6.95 10.75
C ILE A 285 4.80 -8.08 10.41
N ARG A 286 4.93 -9.28 10.98
CA ARG A 286 3.91 -10.33 10.86
C ARG A 286 2.60 -9.90 11.48
N ILE A 287 1.49 -10.27 10.85
CA ILE A 287 0.14 -10.03 11.33
C ILE A 287 -0.34 -11.29 12.07
N PRO A 288 -0.49 -11.27 13.40
CA PRO A 288 -0.94 -12.43 14.17
C PRO A 288 -2.40 -12.78 13.87
N GLN A 289 -2.69 -14.08 13.69
CA GLN A 289 -4.01 -14.60 13.31
C GLN A 289 -4.59 -15.51 14.40
N TRP A 290 -5.91 -15.63 14.46
CA TRP A 290 -6.61 -16.59 15.32
C TRP A 290 -6.48 -18.03 14.79
N MET A 291 -5.67 -18.82 15.47
CA MET A 291 -5.31 -20.17 15.00
C MET A 291 -5.34 -21.21 16.11
N LEU A 292 -5.42 -22.48 15.68
CA LEU A 292 -5.10 -23.66 16.45
C LEU A 292 -3.84 -24.30 15.86
N SER A 293 -2.84 -24.54 16.69
CA SER A 293 -1.65 -25.31 16.34
C SER A 293 -1.54 -26.50 17.28
N VAL A 294 -1.36 -27.69 16.73
CA VAL A 294 -1.13 -28.93 17.50
C VAL A 294 0.14 -29.58 16.98
N GLN A 295 1.12 -29.75 17.86
CA GLN A 295 2.37 -30.44 17.57
C GLN A 295 2.45 -31.73 18.38
N TYR A 296 2.78 -32.84 17.71
CA TYR A 296 3.07 -34.13 18.32
C TYR A 296 4.55 -34.47 18.14
N LYS A 297 5.26 -34.64 19.25
CA LYS A 297 6.67 -35.00 19.29
C LYS A 297 6.81 -36.52 19.33
N ALA A 298 6.86 -37.15 18.17
CA ALA A 298 6.88 -38.61 18.03
C ALA A 298 8.24 -39.25 18.38
N GLY A 299 9.30 -38.45 18.52
CA GLY A 299 10.64 -38.95 18.87
C GLY A 299 11.28 -39.72 17.71
N GLU A 300 11.73 -40.94 17.94
CA GLU A 300 12.42 -41.77 16.94
C GLU A 300 11.44 -42.71 16.20
N ILE A 301 11.46 -42.67 14.86
CA ILE A 301 10.68 -43.55 13.99
C ILE A 301 11.64 -44.21 12.99
N GLY A 302 12.12 -45.40 13.35
CA GLY A 302 13.09 -46.13 12.52
C GLY A 302 14.40 -45.35 12.36
N PRO A 303 14.85 -45.04 11.12
CA PRO A 303 16.08 -44.28 10.89
C PRO A 303 15.92 -42.76 11.07
N LEU A 304 14.69 -42.28 11.29
CA LEU A 304 14.38 -40.86 11.43
C LEU A 304 14.37 -40.50 12.93
N THR A 305 15.18 -39.52 13.34
CA THR A 305 15.18 -39.00 14.71
C THR A 305 14.49 -37.64 14.77
N ASP A 306 14.17 -37.15 15.97
CA ASP A 306 13.54 -35.83 16.19
C ASP A 306 12.24 -35.62 15.38
N ASN A 307 11.41 -36.66 15.22
CA ASN A 307 10.16 -36.55 14.48
C ASN A 307 9.18 -35.64 15.22
N ALA A 308 8.75 -34.57 14.57
CA ALA A 308 7.70 -33.68 15.06
C ALA A 308 6.68 -33.42 13.96
N PHE A 309 5.42 -33.72 14.23
CA PHE A 309 4.30 -33.44 13.33
C PHE A 309 3.51 -32.27 13.88
N GLN A 310 3.36 -31.22 13.10
CA GLN A 310 2.54 -30.07 13.44
C GLN A 310 1.36 -29.98 12.47
N PHE A 311 0.18 -29.75 13.02
CA PHE A 311 -1.03 -29.37 12.30
C PHE A 311 -1.41 -27.96 12.71
N VAL A 312 -1.78 -27.14 11.73
CA VAL A 312 -2.22 -25.76 11.94
C VAL A 312 -3.56 -25.56 11.24
N TRP A 313 -4.48 -24.92 11.94
CA TRP A 313 -5.77 -24.48 11.41
C TRP A 313 -5.94 -23.00 11.73
N ASN A 314 -5.94 -22.17 10.68
CA ASN A 314 -6.28 -20.76 10.76
C ASN A 314 -7.76 -20.58 10.48
N PHE A 315 -8.51 -20.20 11.52
CA PHE A 315 -9.95 -19.98 11.46
C PHE A 315 -10.32 -18.50 11.56
N ASP A 316 -9.33 -17.61 11.49
CA ASP A 316 -9.54 -16.17 11.49
C ASP A 316 -10.26 -15.70 10.23
N GLN A 317 -10.70 -14.44 10.24
CA GLN A 317 -11.08 -13.75 9.01
C GLN A 317 -9.82 -13.54 8.17
N PHE A 318 -9.92 -13.81 6.85
CA PHE A 318 -8.83 -13.56 5.91
C PHE A 318 -8.27 -12.13 6.07
N ALA A 319 -6.95 -12.06 6.21
CA ALA A 319 -6.18 -10.84 6.23
C ALA A 319 -5.17 -10.88 5.08
N ARG A 320 -5.11 -9.82 4.29
CA ARG A 320 -4.10 -9.68 3.24
C ARG A 320 -2.78 -9.15 3.78
N VAL A 321 -1.76 -9.08 2.93
CA VAL A 321 -0.56 -8.30 3.26
C VAL A 321 -0.92 -6.85 3.56
N GLY A 322 -0.42 -6.29 4.65
CA GLY A 322 -0.55 -4.88 4.99
C GLY A 322 0.25 -4.05 4.00
N LEU A 323 -0.41 -3.14 3.28
CA LEU A 323 0.25 -2.28 2.28
C LEU A 323 0.50 -0.87 2.82
N GLY A 324 -0.04 -0.58 4.01
CA GLY A 324 -0.04 0.75 4.60
C GLY A 324 -1.09 1.66 3.98
N ASN A 325 -1.44 2.72 4.71
CA ASN A 325 -2.22 3.83 4.16
C ASN A 325 -1.33 4.61 3.19
N PRO A 326 -1.84 5.06 2.02
CA PRO A 326 -1.06 5.78 1.02
C PRO A 326 -0.30 7.02 1.53
N SER A 327 -0.73 7.56 2.68
CA SER A 327 -0.14 8.72 3.33
C SER A 327 1.04 8.36 4.26
N GLN A 328 1.29 7.08 4.56
CA GLN A 328 2.42 6.66 5.39
C GLN A 328 3.74 6.71 4.61
N MET A 329 4.84 7.04 5.29
CA MET A 329 6.17 7.12 4.68
C MET A 329 6.55 5.83 3.96
N TRP A 330 6.37 4.68 4.63
CA TRP A 330 6.72 3.35 4.12
C TRP A 330 5.51 2.60 3.54
N ALA A 331 4.45 3.31 3.15
CA ALA A 331 3.37 2.69 2.39
C ALA A 331 3.94 2.03 1.13
N HIS A 332 3.57 0.77 0.92
CA HIS A 332 3.94 0.04 -0.28
C HIS A 332 3.44 0.80 -1.51
N PRO A 333 4.21 0.92 -2.61
CA PRO A 333 3.75 1.68 -3.78
C PRO A 333 2.39 1.20 -4.32
N PHE A 334 2.09 -0.11 -4.29
CA PHE A 334 0.74 -0.62 -4.53
C PHE A 334 -0.40 0.08 -3.74
N ALA A 335 -0.19 0.51 -2.48
CA ALA A 335 -1.20 1.29 -1.74
C ALA A 335 -1.49 2.64 -2.42
N LYS A 336 -0.45 3.29 -2.97
CA LYS A 336 -0.59 4.52 -3.76
C LYS A 336 -1.37 4.26 -5.06
N ASP A 337 -1.27 3.05 -5.60
CA ASP A 337 -2.00 2.64 -6.79
C ASP A 337 -3.46 2.36 -6.49
N MET A 338 -3.76 1.64 -5.40
CA MET A 338 -5.12 1.47 -4.91
C MET A 338 -5.84 2.81 -4.77
N SER A 339 -5.18 3.80 -4.16
CA SER A 339 -5.76 5.14 -3.98
C SER A 339 -5.85 5.93 -5.29
N THR A 340 -4.91 5.75 -6.22
CA THR A 340 -5.02 6.30 -7.59
C THR A 340 -6.17 5.65 -8.35
N PHE A 341 -6.42 4.36 -8.23
CA PHE A 341 -7.60 3.74 -8.86
C PHE A 341 -8.88 4.16 -8.16
N GLY A 342 -8.88 4.29 -6.83
CA GLY A 342 -10.02 4.73 -6.05
C GLY A 342 -10.44 6.17 -6.33
N ILE A 343 -9.49 7.08 -6.61
CA ILE A 343 -9.79 8.49 -6.92
C ILE A 343 -10.54 8.65 -8.26
N TYR A 344 -10.40 7.74 -9.21
CA TYR A 344 -11.20 7.80 -10.43
C TYR A 344 -12.70 7.70 -10.12
N ASN A 345 -13.09 6.92 -9.11
CA ASN A 345 -14.50 6.85 -8.72
C ASN A 345 -15.03 8.15 -8.07
N THR A 346 -14.16 9.04 -7.60
CA THR A 346 -14.59 10.33 -7.01
C THR A 346 -14.63 11.46 -8.03
N TYR A 347 -13.81 11.38 -9.09
CA TYR A 347 -13.86 12.33 -10.20
C TYR A 347 -15.10 12.17 -11.09
N PHE A 348 -15.70 10.98 -11.10
CA PHE A 348 -16.77 10.62 -12.03
C PHE A 348 -18.03 10.17 -11.28
N SER A 349 -19.17 10.77 -11.58
CA SER A 349 -20.44 10.34 -11.00
C SER A 349 -20.84 8.95 -11.52
N LYS A 350 -21.27 8.10 -10.58
CA LYS A 350 -21.96 6.83 -10.87
C LYS A 350 -23.29 7.06 -11.58
N GLU A 351 -23.94 8.20 -11.38
CA GLU A 351 -25.17 8.59 -12.06
C GLU A 351 -24.95 9.95 -12.73
N PRO A 352 -24.48 9.99 -14.00
CA PRO A 352 -24.23 11.24 -14.70
C PRO A 352 -25.55 11.91 -15.12
N CYS A 353 -25.50 13.22 -15.33
CA CYS A 353 -26.60 14.00 -15.90
C CYS A 353 -26.13 14.85 -17.08
N VAL A 354 -27.06 15.31 -17.90
CA VAL A 354 -26.76 16.16 -19.06
C VAL A 354 -26.93 17.63 -18.69
N THR A 355 -25.94 18.46 -18.99
CA THR A 355 -26.12 19.92 -18.83
C THR A 355 -26.96 20.47 -19.98
N ARG A 356 -27.71 21.56 -19.75
CA ARG A 356 -28.45 22.22 -20.84
C ARG A 356 -27.54 22.69 -21.98
N GLN A 357 -26.26 22.94 -21.73
CA GLN A 357 -25.34 23.32 -22.81
C GLN A 357 -25.00 22.19 -23.77
N MET A 358 -25.11 20.95 -23.30
CA MET A 358 -24.87 19.76 -24.10
C MET A 358 -26.04 19.44 -25.03
N THR A 359 -27.15 20.17 -24.90
CA THR A 359 -28.35 20.05 -25.72
C THR A 359 -28.35 21.04 -26.89
N ASN A 360 -29.07 20.71 -27.94
CA ASN A 360 -29.22 21.50 -29.15
C ASN A 360 -29.77 22.88 -28.87
N ASN A 361 -29.08 23.91 -29.34
CA ASN A 361 -29.48 25.30 -29.08
C ASN A 361 -29.76 25.58 -27.59
N ARG A 362 -29.23 24.75 -26.68
CA ARG A 362 -29.49 24.77 -25.24
C ARG A 362 -30.97 24.59 -24.88
N ASP A 363 -31.71 23.81 -25.68
CA ASP A 363 -33.15 23.61 -25.55
C ASP A 363 -33.56 22.69 -24.39
N GLY A 364 -32.62 21.94 -23.81
CA GLY A 364 -32.91 20.97 -22.75
C GLY A 364 -33.78 19.81 -23.21
N ALA A 365 -33.89 19.54 -24.50
CA ALA A 365 -34.83 18.57 -25.05
C ALA A 365 -34.17 17.59 -26.03
N THR A 366 -33.16 18.03 -26.77
CA THR A 366 -32.48 17.18 -27.76
C THR A 366 -30.98 17.36 -27.74
N ILE A 367 -30.21 16.31 -28.09
CA ILE A 367 -28.76 16.42 -28.33
C ILE A 367 -28.47 16.15 -29.81
N ASP A 368 -27.74 17.05 -30.46
CA ASP A 368 -27.04 16.89 -31.74
C ASP A 368 -25.58 17.30 -31.53
N SER A 369 -24.83 16.32 -31.06
CA SER A 369 -23.38 16.33 -30.94
C SER A 369 -22.90 14.88 -31.02
N ALA A 370 -21.60 14.60 -30.97
CA ALA A 370 -20.93 13.32 -31.31
C ALA A 370 -21.72 11.98 -31.16
N VAL A 371 -22.62 11.83 -30.18
CA VAL A 371 -23.67 10.78 -30.15
C VAL A 371 -24.44 10.65 -31.48
N GLY A 372 -24.99 11.74 -32.01
CA GLY A 372 -25.64 11.80 -33.31
C GLY A 372 -24.71 11.42 -34.45
N ALA A 373 -23.45 11.90 -34.44
CA ALA A 373 -22.49 11.61 -35.52
C ALA A 373 -22.18 10.11 -35.68
N VAL A 374 -22.19 9.36 -34.58
CA VAL A 374 -21.97 7.90 -34.59
C VAL A 374 -23.25 7.15 -35.00
N PHE A 375 -24.42 7.62 -34.59
CA PHE A 375 -25.73 6.97 -34.80
C PHE A 375 -26.57 7.55 -35.96
N GLY A 376 -25.96 8.26 -36.92
CA GLY A 376 -26.65 8.67 -38.17
C GLY A 376 -27.25 10.08 -38.20
N HIS A 377 -26.74 11.00 -37.38
CA HIS A 377 -27.06 12.43 -37.30
C HIS A 377 -28.54 12.75 -37.09
N THR A 378 -29.23 11.94 -36.29
CA THR A 378 -30.60 12.21 -35.84
C THR A 378 -30.61 12.75 -34.42
N ASN A 379 -31.38 13.81 -34.17
CA ASN A 379 -31.62 14.34 -32.82
C ASN A 379 -32.07 13.22 -31.88
N VAL A 380 -31.35 13.03 -30.78
CA VAL A 380 -31.75 12.12 -29.70
C VAL A 380 -32.55 12.92 -28.68
N ASN A 381 -33.78 12.46 -28.38
CA ASN A 381 -34.61 13.07 -27.34
C ASN A 381 -34.05 12.72 -25.96
N ILE A 382 -33.94 13.71 -25.09
CA ILE A 382 -33.50 13.53 -23.71
C ILE A 382 -34.74 13.47 -22.81
N ILE A 383 -34.68 12.61 -21.79
CA ILE A 383 -35.70 12.60 -20.74
C ILE A 383 -35.45 13.83 -19.85
N ALA A 384 -36.49 14.60 -19.55
CA ALA A 384 -36.35 15.82 -18.74
C ALA A 384 -35.66 15.57 -17.39
N ASP A 385 -35.86 14.38 -16.81
CA ASP A 385 -35.25 13.95 -15.56
C ASP A 385 -33.73 13.69 -15.66
N ASP A 386 -33.16 13.51 -16.86
CA ASP A 386 -31.72 13.29 -17.06
C ASP A 386 -30.91 14.59 -17.08
N ILE A 387 -31.58 15.75 -17.02
CA ILE A 387 -30.93 17.05 -16.98
C ILE A 387 -30.43 17.33 -15.55
N CYS A 388 -29.21 17.82 -15.43
CA CYS A 388 -28.66 18.21 -14.13
C CYS A 388 -29.56 19.24 -13.44
N GLY A 389 -29.99 18.94 -12.20
CA GLY A 389 -30.88 19.79 -11.42
C GLY A 389 -32.37 19.53 -11.62
N ALA A 390 -32.76 18.59 -12.49
CA ALA A 390 -34.16 18.22 -12.67
C ALA A 390 -34.80 17.65 -11.39
N LEU A 391 -34.00 17.05 -10.49
CA LEU A 391 -34.47 16.54 -9.19
C LEU A 391 -34.48 17.62 -8.07
N GLY A 392 -34.28 18.89 -8.41
CA GLY A 392 -34.27 20.00 -7.47
C GLY A 392 -33.01 20.05 -6.59
N PHE A 393 -33.11 20.63 -5.39
CA PHE A 393 -31.97 20.81 -4.48
C PHE A 393 -31.38 19.50 -3.92
N THR A 394 -32.04 18.37 -4.16
CA THR A 394 -31.58 17.03 -3.79
C THR A 394 -30.90 16.28 -4.95
N ASP A 395 -30.76 16.91 -6.12
CA ASP A 395 -30.05 16.32 -7.26
C ASP A 395 -28.53 16.31 -6.98
N ASN A 396 -27.98 15.13 -6.69
CA ASN A 396 -26.56 14.93 -6.41
C ASN A 396 -25.76 14.47 -7.65
N ARG A 397 -26.40 14.38 -8.82
CA ARG A 397 -25.77 13.93 -10.06
C ARG A 397 -24.88 15.04 -10.63
N THR A 398 -23.79 14.66 -11.31
CA THR A 398 -22.86 15.60 -11.94
C THR A 398 -22.75 15.34 -13.45
N PRO A 399 -22.36 16.34 -14.25
CA PRO A 399 -22.21 16.17 -15.69
C PRO A 399 -20.94 15.42 -16.11
N ALA A 400 -20.03 15.14 -15.16
CA ALA A 400 -18.85 14.34 -15.38
C ALA A 400 -19.06 12.94 -14.79
N GLY A 401 -19.26 11.93 -15.64
CA GLY A 401 -19.48 10.57 -15.15
C GLY A 401 -19.60 9.53 -16.26
N PHE A 402 -19.44 8.27 -15.86
CA PHE A 402 -19.50 7.11 -16.75
C PHE A 402 -20.70 6.21 -16.48
N GLY A 403 -21.61 6.55 -15.56
CA GLY A 403 -22.76 5.69 -15.21
C GLY A 403 -22.41 4.44 -14.40
N THR A 404 -21.11 4.18 -14.23
CA THR A 404 -20.55 3.07 -13.46
C THR A 404 -19.26 3.54 -12.80
N PRO A 405 -18.78 2.86 -11.74
CA PRO A 405 -17.43 3.06 -11.26
C PRO A 405 -16.43 2.93 -12.42
N SER A 406 -15.51 3.86 -12.50
CA SER A 406 -14.50 3.93 -13.56
C SER A 406 -13.09 3.66 -13.05
N GLY A 407 -12.97 3.28 -11.77
CA GLY A 407 -11.76 2.90 -11.05
C GLY A 407 -11.98 1.69 -10.12
N LEU A 408 -11.20 1.62 -9.04
CA LEU A 408 -11.26 0.54 -8.06
C LEU A 408 -12.55 0.60 -7.25
N SER A 409 -13.50 -0.26 -7.58
CA SER A 409 -14.85 -0.23 -7.04
C SER A 409 -15.02 -1.06 -5.76
N VAL A 410 -14.30 -2.18 -5.68
CA VAL A 410 -14.44 -3.13 -4.58
C VAL A 410 -13.16 -3.93 -4.37
N GLU A 411 -12.85 -4.22 -3.11
CA GLU A 411 -11.89 -5.25 -2.73
C GLU A 411 -12.64 -6.55 -2.38
N ASN A 412 -12.52 -7.57 -3.23
CA ASN A 412 -13.25 -8.85 -3.12
C ASN A 412 -12.54 -9.82 -2.17
N ARG A 413 -12.38 -9.39 -0.91
CA ARG A 413 -11.93 -10.30 0.14
C ARG A 413 -13.05 -11.32 0.48
N PRO A 414 -12.71 -12.58 0.78
CA PRO A 414 -13.70 -13.54 1.28
C PRO A 414 -14.29 -13.03 2.60
N ASP A 415 -15.60 -13.20 2.77
CA ASP A 415 -16.23 -13.02 4.07
C ASP A 415 -15.87 -14.19 4.99
N TRP A 416 -15.98 -14.01 6.31
CA TRP A 416 -15.69 -15.10 7.23
C TRP A 416 -16.75 -16.20 7.12
N GLU A 417 -16.33 -17.36 6.63
CA GLU A 417 -17.13 -18.58 6.52
C GLU A 417 -16.22 -19.79 6.81
N PRO A 418 -16.75 -20.91 7.35
CA PRO A 418 -15.93 -22.09 7.64
C PRO A 418 -15.17 -22.65 6.42
N SER A 419 -15.71 -22.49 5.22
CA SER A 419 -15.07 -22.88 3.95
C SER A 419 -13.88 -22.01 3.56
N ASN A 420 -13.79 -20.79 4.10
CA ASN A 420 -12.72 -19.84 3.81
C ASN A 420 -11.56 -19.93 4.81
N THR A 421 -11.61 -20.91 5.74
CA THR A 421 -10.53 -21.18 6.69
C THR A 421 -9.35 -21.89 6.01
N GLU A 422 -8.18 -21.78 6.62
CA GLU A 422 -6.90 -22.25 6.05
C GLU A 422 -6.29 -23.31 6.96
N MET A 423 -5.59 -24.27 6.37
CA MET A 423 -5.01 -25.35 7.15
C MET A 423 -3.75 -25.89 6.52
N GLY A 424 -2.89 -26.45 7.33
CA GLY A 424 -1.70 -27.11 6.86
C GLY A 424 -1.07 -28.01 7.88
N TRP A 425 -0.02 -28.68 7.45
CA TRP A 425 0.79 -29.52 8.30
C TRP A 425 2.27 -29.33 7.98
N ARG A 426 3.10 -29.62 8.98
CA ARG A 426 4.54 -29.65 8.88
C ARG A 426 5.08 -30.89 9.57
N TRP A 427 6.02 -31.56 8.93
CA TRP A 427 6.74 -32.69 9.49
C TRP A 427 8.23 -32.39 9.49
N GLU A 428 8.80 -32.25 10.69
CA GLU A 428 10.23 -32.16 10.89
C GLU A 428 10.81 -33.51 11.28
N PHE A 429 11.97 -33.84 10.74
CA PHE A 429 12.72 -35.03 11.11
C PHE A 429 14.20 -34.84 10.80
N ARG A 430 15.04 -35.65 11.41
CA ARG A 430 16.48 -35.71 11.15
C ARG A 430 16.86 -37.08 10.59
N VAL A 431 17.76 -37.08 9.61
CA VAL A 431 18.40 -38.28 9.06
C VAL A 431 19.89 -38.06 9.02
N SER A 432 20.64 -38.79 9.87
CA SER A 432 22.08 -38.55 10.06
C SER A 432 22.34 -37.09 10.45
N ASP A 433 23.09 -36.35 9.63
CA ASP A 433 23.48 -34.96 9.88
C ASP A 433 22.54 -33.95 9.19
N PHE A 434 21.53 -34.42 8.48
CA PHE A 434 20.57 -33.59 7.77
C PHE A 434 19.30 -33.41 8.60
N ARG A 435 18.87 -32.16 8.76
CA ARG A 435 17.54 -31.85 9.31
C ARG A 435 16.61 -31.45 8.17
N PHE A 436 15.50 -32.14 8.04
CA PHE A 436 14.47 -31.86 7.05
C PHE A 436 13.21 -31.29 7.70
N ALA A 437 12.50 -30.44 6.99
CA ALA A 437 11.08 -30.22 7.23
C ALA A 437 10.31 -30.25 5.90
N LEU A 438 9.22 -31.00 5.89
CA LEU A 438 8.24 -31.00 4.81
C LEU A 438 7.00 -30.26 5.29
N SER A 439 6.38 -29.46 4.43
CA SER A 439 5.17 -28.73 4.79
C SER A 439 4.17 -28.72 3.63
N HIS A 440 2.89 -28.60 3.98
CA HIS A 440 1.80 -28.32 3.06
C HIS A 440 0.88 -27.30 3.70
N TRP A 441 0.50 -26.29 2.93
CA TRP A 441 -0.42 -25.24 3.33
C TRP A 441 -1.53 -25.12 2.29
N TYR A 442 -2.78 -25.06 2.74
CA TYR A 442 -3.91 -24.65 1.93
C TYR A 442 -4.46 -23.37 2.54
N GLY A 443 -4.27 -22.26 1.85
CA GLY A 443 -4.64 -20.93 2.32
C GLY A 443 -4.79 -19.96 1.17
N TRP A 444 -5.22 -18.75 1.48
CA TRP A 444 -5.37 -17.67 0.52
C TRP A 444 -4.00 -17.14 0.11
N ASN A 445 -3.87 -16.73 -1.15
CA ASN A 445 -2.77 -15.88 -1.56
C ASN A 445 -3.00 -14.49 -0.97
N ASP A 446 -2.10 -14.05 -0.08
CA ASP A 446 -2.20 -12.76 0.59
C ASP A 446 -1.89 -11.57 -0.34
N LEU A 447 -1.25 -11.83 -1.49
CA LEU A 447 -0.90 -10.81 -2.48
C LEU A 447 -2.09 -10.47 -3.39
N PRO A 448 -2.49 -9.19 -3.48
CA PRO A 448 -3.63 -8.78 -4.30
C PRO A 448 -3.31 -8.78 -5.80
N VAL A 449 -4.31 -9.11 -6.62
CA VAL A 449 -4.30 -8.87 -8.07
C VAL A 449 -5.47 -8.00 -8.49
N PHE A 450 -5.27 -7.16 -9.50
CA PHE A 450 -6.35 -6.35 -10.07
C PHE A 450 -7.11 -7.11 -11.16
N LYS A 451 -8.44 -7.00 -11.14
CA LYS A 451 -9.32 -7.53 -12.19
C LYS A 451 -10.13 -6.42 -12.84
N PHE A 452 -10.21 -6.45 -14.17
CA PHE A 452 -11.08 -5.56 -14.93
C PHE A 452 -12.42 -6.22 -15.23
N HIS A 453 -13.52 -5.69 -14.69
CA HIS A 453 -14.88 -6.17 -14.97
C HIS A 453 -15.46 -5.50 -16.21
N THR A 454 -15.21 -4.20 -16.34
CA THR A 454 -15.67 -3.41 -17.48
C THR A 454 -14.57 -2.47 -17.96
N VAL A 455 -14.74 -2.00 -19.19
CA VAL A 455 -14.02 -0.86 -19.77
C VAL A 455 -15.04 0.09 -20.38
N ASN A 456 -14.77 1.38 -20.33
CA ASN A 456 -15.65 2.35 -20.98
C ASN A 456 -15.22 2.51 -22.45
N LEU A 457 -16.06 2.03 -23.37
CA LEU A 457 -15.88 2.13 -24.81
C LEU A 457 -16.39 3.49 -25.30
N VAL A 458 -15.51 4.26 -25.91
CA VAL A 458 -15.82 5.58 -26.49
C VAL A 458 -16.39 5.40 -27.89
N ALA A 459 -17.67 5.73 -28.06
CA ALA A 459 -18.42 5.49 -29.30
C ALA A 459 -17.87 6.29 -30.50
N ALA A 460 -17.17 7.39 -30.28
CA ALA A 460 -16.55 8.20 -31.33
C ALA A 460 -15.52 7.42 -32.18
N HIS A 461 -15.03 6.28 -31.69
CA HIS A 461 -14.11 5.38 -32.41
C HIS A 461 -14.81 4.19 -33.07
N MET A 462 -16.14 4.16 -33.03
CA MET A 462 -16.98 3.05 -33.48
C MET A 462 -17.95 3.51 -34.58
N ASN A 463 -18.43 2.58 -35.39
CA ASN A 463 -19.48 2.82 -36.37
C ASN A 463 -20.85 2.39 -35.80
N SER A 464 -21.93 2.97 -36.33
CA SER A 464 -23.30 2.69 -35.89
C SER A 464 -23.70 1.24 -36.09
N GLU A 465 -23.23 0.59 -37.16
CA GLU A 465 -23.59 -0.80 -37.48
C GLU A 465 -23.11 -1.76 -36.39
N SER A 466 -21.87 -1.60 -35.92
CA SER A 466 -21.28 -2.45 -34.87
C SER A 466 -21.93 -2.19 -33.51
N LEU A 467 -22.23 -0.93 -33.18
CA LEU A 467 -22.93 -0.57 -31.95
C LEU A 467 -24.36 -1.12 -31.93
N ASN A 468 -25.09 -0.98 -33.04
CA ASN A 468 -26.45 -1.52 -33.17
C ASN A 468 -26.47 -3.05 -33.13
N ALA A 469 -25.50 -3.72 -33.75
CA ALA A 469 -25.37 -5.18 -33.70
C ALA A 469 -25.12 -5.70 -32.28
N ALA A 470 -24.40 -4.93 -31.45
CA ALA A 470 -24.17 -5.22 -30.03
C ALA A 470 -25.33 -4.79 -29.11
N GLY A 471 -26.41 -4.22 -29.65
CA GLY A 471 -27.54 -3.70 -28.85
C GLY A 471 -27.22 -2.42 -28.07
N LEU A 472 -26.10 -1.75 -28.38
CA LEU A 472 -25.69 -0.48 -27.78
C LEU A 472 -26.38 0.66 -28.52
N LEU A 473 -27.60 0.96 -28.07
CA LEU A 473 -28.47 1.98 -28.64
C LEU A 473 -28.20 3.36 -28.03
N PRO A 474 -28.56 4.47 -28.72
CA PRO A 474 -28.42 5.83 -28.18
C PRO A 474 -29.04 6.02 -26.79
N ASN A 475 -30.18 5.36 -26.51
CA ASN A 475 -30.87 5.46 -25.22
C ASN A 475 -30.13 4.75 -24.07
N ASN A 476 -29.12 3.93 -24.39
CA ASN A 476 -28.28 3.23 -23.42
C ASN A 476 -26.88 3.87 -23.34
N ALA A 477 -26.64 4.95 -24.11
CA ALA A 477 -25.37 5.63 -24.12
C ALA A 477 -25.25 6.55 -22.90
N LEU A 478 -24.09 6.48 -22.26
CA LEU A 478 -23.70 7.40 -21.20
C LEU A 478 -23.01 8.59 -21.87
N ILE A 479 -23.17 9.79 -21.33
CA ILE A 479 -22.60 11.00 -21.92
C ILE A 479 -21.51 11.51 -20.98
N GLY A 480 -20.26 11.50 -21.43
CA GLY A 480 -19.14 12.04 -20.66
C GLY A 480 -18.83 13.49 -21.07
N ASP A 481 -18.91 14.43 -20.14
CA ASP A 481 -18.42 15.82 -20.29
C ASP A 481 -17.18 16.08 -19.40
N PHE A 482 -16.09 16.54 -20.02
CA PHE A 482 -14.80 16.79 -19.34
C PHE A 482 -14.21 18.19 -19.57
N VAL A 483 -14.91 19.14 -20.18
CA VAL A 483 -14.25 20.40 -20.60
C VAL A 483 -14.00 21.37 -19.44
N SER A 484 -14.89 21.43 -18.46
CA SER A 484 -14.78 22.35 -17.32
C SER A 484 -13.99 21.79 -16.12
N ALA A 485 -13.90 20.46 -16.00
CA ALA A 485 -13.14 19.77 -14.95
C ALA A 485 -11.65 20.19 -14.92
N ARG A 486 -11.10 20.60 -16.07
CA ARG A 486 -9.72 21.11 -16.18
C ARG A 486 -9.56 22.61 -15.96
N GLY A 487 -10.61 23.41 -16.16
CA GLY A 487 -10.54 24.87 -15.96
C GLY A 487 -10.52 25.28 -14.49
N ALA A 488 -11.08 24.44 -13.61
CA ALA A 488 -11.22 24.68 -12.18
C ALA A 488 -10.18 23.88 -11.36
N ALA A 489 -8.89 24.03 -11.66
CA ALA A 489 -7.74 23.39 -10.98
C ALA A 489 -7.57 23.74 -9.48
N GLY A 490 -8.65 24.10 -8.78
CA GLY A 490 -8.71 24.33 -7.34
C GLY A 490 -9.96 23.75 -6.65
N ALA A 491 -10.88 23.12 -7.37
CA ALA A 491 -12.00 22.39 -6.77
C ALA A 491 -11.56 20.95 -6.45
N GLN A 492 -11.46 20.61 -5.17
CA GLN A 492 -11.02 19.29 -4.70
C GLN A 492 -12.18 18.25 -4.71
N ASP A 493 -13.43 18.72 -4.81
CA ASP A 493 -14.65 17.91 -4.95
C ASP A 493 -15.58 18.57 -5.98
N PHE A 494 -15.69 17.95 -7.15
CA PHE A 494 -16.52 18.44 -8.26
C PHE A 494 -18.02 18.35 -7.96
N THR A 495 -18.42 17.39 -7.13
CA THR A 495 -19.81 17.20 -6.68
C THR A 495 -20.20 18.34 -5.75
N GLU A 496 -19.31 18.72 -4.83
CA GLU A 496 -19.51 19.86 -3.94
C GLU A 496 -19.52 21.19 -4.70
N PHE A 497 -18.63 21.37 -5.69
CA PHE A 497 -18.63 22.56 -6.55
C PHE A 497 -19.95 22.71 -7.34
N ALA A 498 -20.42 21.63 -7.97
CA ALA A 498 -21.68 21.62 -8.72
C ALA A 498 -22.87 21.94 -7.80
N ARG A 499 -22.95 21.27 -6.65
CA ARG A 499 -23.98 21.50 -5.63
C ARG A 499 -24.01 22.96 -5.15
N ASN A 500 -22.84 23.53 -4.81
CA ASN A 500 -22.75 24.90 -4.33
C ASN A 500 -23.15 25.93 -5.40
N SER A 501 -22.81 25.66 -6.66
CA SER A 501 -23.21 26.49 -7.79
C SER A 501 -24.73 26.45 -8.03
N MET A 502 -25.33 25.27 -7.94
CA MET A 502 -26.78 25.09 -8.06
C MET A 502 -27.53 25.73 -6.88
N LEU A 503 -27.03 25.62 -5.65
CA LEU A 503 -27.55 26.33 -4.48
C LEU A 503 -27.48 27.86 -4.63
N ALA A 504 -26.50 28.36 -5.39
CA ALA A 504 -26.37 29.77 -5.74
C ALA A 504 -27.28 30.20 -6.92
N GLY A 505 -28.16 29.32 -7.41
CA GLY A 505 -29.07 29.59 -8.52
C GLY A 505 -28.40 29.55 -9.90
N ASN A 506 -27.17 29.05 -10.00
CA ASN A 506 -26.53 28.77 -11.27
C ASN A 506 -26.83 27.33 -11.69
N GLU A 507 -27.84 27.17 -12.57
CA GLU A 507 -28.24 25.88 -13.15
C GLU A 507 -27.18 25.30 -14.11
N ASP A 508 -26.08 26.03 -14.34
CA ASP A 508 -25.02 25.68 -15.29
C ASP A 508 -23.63 26.08 -14.74
N PRO A 509 -23.11 25.34 -13.74
CA PRO A 509 -21.88 25.68 -13.02
C PRO A 509 -20.62 25.78 -13.89
N PHE A 510 -20.66 25.20 -15.08
CA PHE A 510 -19.48 24.78 -15.83
C PHE A 510 -19.19 25.60 -17.10
N GLY A 511 -20.11 26.47 -17.53
CA GLY A 511 -19.84 27.47 -18.58
C GLY A 511 -19.62 26.90 -19.99
N ALA A 512 -19.53 27.76 -21.01
CA ALA A 512 -19.71 27.40 -22.43
C ALA A 512 -18.56 26.59 -23.06
N GLY A 513 -18.89 25.37 -23.52
CA GLY A 513 -18.12 24.56 -24.47
C GLY A 513 -17.77 23.17 -23.92
N GLY A 514 -18.55 22.14 -24.25
CA GLY A 514 -18.36 20.74 -23.82
C GLY A 514 -18.01 19.79 -24.98
N PHE A 515 -17.37 18.65 -24.66
CA PHE A 515 -17.29 17.49 -25.55
C PHE A 515 -18.33 16.46 -25.05
N ASN A 516 -19.17 15.95 -25.95
CA ASN A 516 -20.26 15.03 -25.60
C ASN A 516 -20.06 13.70 -26.34
N ASP A 517 -19.11 12.88 -25.91
CA ASP A 517 -18.94 11.56 -26.50
C ASP A 517 -19.89 10.57 -25.83
N ALA A 518 -20.55 9.74 -26.65
CA ALA A 518 -21.30 8.59 -26.17
C ALA A 518 -20.31 7.53 -25.66
N ILE A 519 -20.60 6.98 -24.49
CA ILE A 519 -19.74 6.02 -23.81
C ILE A 519 -20.59 4.82 -23.40
N PHE A 520 -20.02 3.62 -23.55
CA PHE A 520 -20.65 2.37 -23.15
C PHE A 520 -19.73 1.60 -22.21
N SER A 521 -20.21 1.32 -20.99
CA SER A 521 -19.52 0.43 -20.06
C SER A 521 -19.81 -1.02 -20.47
N VAL A 522 -18.79 -1.73 -20.95
CA VAL A 522 -18.91 -3.10 -21.46
C VAL A 522 -17.77 -3.96 -20.93
N THR A 523 -17.91 -5.29 -20.97
CA THR A 523 -16.78 -6.18 -20.63
C THR A 523 -15.60 -5.96 -21.60
N PRO A 524 -14.34 -6.15 -21.15
CA PRO A 524 -13.18 -5.97 -22.03
C PRO A 524 -13.25 -6.84 -23.29
N GLN A 525 -13.73 -8.08 -23.16
CA GLN A 525 -13.91 -9.01 -24.29
C GLN A 525 -14.88 -8.46 -25.35
N VAL A 526 -16.02 -7.89 -24.92
CA VAL A 526 -16.99 -7.28 -25.83
C VAL A 526 -16.39 -6.05 -26.50
N ALA A 527 -15.70 -5.19 -25.75
CA ALA A 527 -15.05 -4.01 -26.33
C ALA A 527 -14.05 -4.39 -27.43
N VAL A 528 -13.22 -5.41 -27.19
CA VAL A 528 -12.22 -5.88 -28.17
C VAL A 528 -12.90 -6.53 -29.38
N GLN A 529 -13.92 -7.36 -29.18
CA GLN A 529 -14.69 -7.94 -30.29
C GLN A 529 -15.28 -6.84 -31.18
N MET A 530 -15.89 -5.82 -30.58
CA MET A 530 -16.48 -4.70 -31.30
C MET A 530 -15.43 -3.90 -32.08
N LEU A 531 -14.26 -3.65 -31.48
CA LEU A 531 -13.15 -2.99 -32.16
C LEU A 531 -12.59 -3.82 -33.32
N ALA A 532 -12.61 -5.15 -33.24
CA ALA A 532 -12.16 -6.05 -34.29
C ALA A 532 -13.13 -6.08 -35.49
N ASP A 533 -14.44 -6.17 -35.20
CA ASP A 533 -15.51 -6.22 -36.21
C ASP A 533 -15.76 -4.88 -36.90
N HIS A 534 -15.20 -3.81 -36.35
CA HIS A 534 -15.36 -2.45 -36.86
C HIS A 534 -14.70 -2.26 -38.23
N SER A 535 -15.47 -2.12 -39.32
CA SER A 535 -14.91 -1.70 -40.62
C SER A 535 -14.79 -0.18 -40.72
N PHE A 536 -13.57 0.37 -40.79
CA PHE A 536 -13.38 1.71 -41.35
C PHE A 536 -13.68 1.65 -42.85
N SER A 537 -14.46 2.60 -43.38
CA SER A 537 -14.61 2.76 -44.82
C SER A 537 -13.23 2.96 -45.45
N ASN A 538 -12.87 2.03 -46.32
CA ASN A 538 -11.58 1.93 -46.99
C ASN A 538 -11.14 3.28 -47.61
N GLY A 539 -10.07 3.89 -47.10
CA GLY A 539 -9.38 4.99 -47.77
C GLY A 539 -9.87 6.42 -47.49
N THR A 540 -10.91 6.65 -46.70
CA THR A 540 -11.28 7.99 -46.25
C THR A 540 -11.06 8.11 -44.75
N ARG A 541 -10.15 9.01 -44.37
CA ARG A 541 -10.23 9.73 -43.09
C ARG A 541 -11.71 10.14 -42.92
N ASP A 542 -12.26 10.08 -41.71
CA ASP A 542 -13.48 10.87 -41.47
C ASP A 542 -13.20 12.32 -41.93
N GLY A 543 -14.22 13.11 -42.23
CA GLY A 543 -14.03 14.50 -42.67
C GLY A 543 -13.18 15.37 -41.71
N ASN A 544 -12.76 14.82 -40.55
CA ASN A 544 -11.96 15.42 -39.49
C ASN A 544 -10.58 14.76 -39.25
N GLY A 545 -10.14 13.79 -40.04
CA GLY A 545 -8.78 13.23 -39.94
C GLY A 545 -8.49 12.21 -38.83
N ARG A 546 -9.48 11.64 -38.14
CA ARG A 546 -9.27 10.70 -37.01
C ARG A 546 -8.79 9.31 -37.49
N GLY A 547 -7.76 8.76 -36.85
CA GLY A 547 -7.04 7.55 -37.31
C GLY A 547 -7.31 6.31 -36.45
N GLY A 548 -8.19 5.41 -36.91
CA GLY A 548 -8.55 4.20 -36.16
C GLY A 548 -8.08 2.85 -36.74
N ARG A 549 -7.20 2.84 -37.75
CA ARG A 549 -6.72 1.58 -38.38
C ARG A 549 -5.85 0.70 -37.45
N ASN A 550 -5.22 1.27 -36.44
CA ASN A 550 -4.31 0.53 -35.55
C ASN A 550 -5.06 -0.31 -34.51
N TYR A 551 -6.14 0.22 -33.92
CA TYR A 551 -6.93 -0.49 -32.89
C TYR A 551 -7.72 -1.66 -33.46
N GLN A 552 -8.27 -1.54 -34.67
CA GLN A 552 -8.95 -2.66 -35.33
C GLN A 552 -7.98 -3.83 -35.58
N ALA A 553 -6.79 -3.55 -36.11
CA ALA A 553 -5.79 -4.57 -36.38
C ALA A 553 -5.30 -5.24 -35.08
N LEU A 554 -5.08 -4.43 -34.03
CA LEU A 554 -4.73 -4.91 -32.69
C LEU A 554 -5.83 -5.79 -32.09
N ALA A 555 -7.09 -5.35 -32.16
CA ALA A 555 -8.23 -6.10 -31.65
C ALA A 555 -8.46 -7.39 -32.43
N ALA A 556 -8.39 -7.36 -33.76
CA ALA A 556 -8.49 -8.55 -34.59
C ALA A 556 -7.34 -9.54 -34.33
N ASN A 557 -6.13 -9.04 -34.09
CA ASN A 557 -5.01 -9.88 -33.68
C ASN A 557 -5.23 -10.49 -32.29
N ALA A 558 -5.72 -9.71 -31.32
CA ALA A 558 -6.06 -10.21 -30.00
C ALA A 558 -7.13 -11.30 -30.06
N MET A 559 -8.20 -11.09 -30.84
CA MET A 559 -9.24 -12.11 -31.06
C MET A 559 -8.72 -13.38 -31.75
N ALA A 560 -7.76 -13.24 -32.67
CA ALA A 560 -7.21 -14.38 -33.40
C ALA A 560 -6.16 -15.17 -32.59
N THR A 561 -5.42 -14.50 -31.71
CA THR A 561 -4.28 -15.08 -30.99
C THR A 561 -4.54 -15.35 -29.50
N GLY A 562 -5.58 -14.75 -28.93
CA GLY A 562 -5.80 -14.72 -27.49
C GLY A 562 -4.89 -13.75 -26.73
N ASN A 563 -4.04 -12.98 -27.42
CA ASN A 563 -3.11 -12.04 -26.80
C ASN A 563 -3.69 -10.61 -26.80
N PHE A 564 -4.18 -10.17 -25.64
CA PHE A 564 -4.80 -8.85 -25.48
C PHE A 564 -3.82 -7.72 -25.13
N ALA A 565 -2.53 -8.02 -24.95
CA ALA A 565 -1.56 -7.04 -24.47
C ALA A 565 -1.40 -5.86 -25.44
N GLY A 566 -1.41 -6.10 -26.76
CA GLY A 566 -1.27 -5.02 -27.75
C GLY A 566 -2.44 -4.02 -27.71
N ILE A 567 -3.68 -4.50 -27.54
CA ILE A 567 -4.88 -3.65 -27.51
C ILE A 567 -5.09 -2.98 -26.15
N LEU A 568 -4.72 -3.66 -25.06
CA LEU A 568 -4.89 -3.15 -23.69
C LEU A 568 -3.73 -2.25 -23.24
N ASN A 569 -2.49 -2.49 -23.71
CA ASN A 569 -1.31 -1.68 -23.38
C ASN A 569 -1.07 -0.51 -24.36
N GLY A 570 -1.76 -0.46 -25.50
CA GLY A 570 -1.60 0.62 -26.48
C GLY A 570 -0.24 0.64 -27.20
N ILE A 571 0.37 -0.53 -27.42
CA ILE A 571 1.67 -0.73 -28.09
C ILE A 571 1.42 -1.41 -29.46
N GLU A 572 1.99 -0.88 -30.55
CA GLU A 572 1.87 -1.52 -31.87
C GLU A 572 2.60 -2.88 -31.91
N PRO A 573 2.09 -3.91 -32.63
CA PRO A 573 2.75 -5.21 -32.72
C PRO A 573 4.11 -5.07 -33.40
N GLY A 574 5.20 -5.36 -32.67
CA GLY A 574 6.56 -5.37 -33.19
C GLY A 574 7.29 -4.03 -33.20
N GLY A 575 6.81 -3.00 -32.48
CA GLY A 575 7.48 -1.70 -32.39
C GLY A 575 7.65 -1.17 -30.96
N ASN A 576 8.80 -0.56 -30.66
CA ASN A 576 9.05 0.21 -29.42
C ASN A 576 8.34 1.59 -29.42
N SER A 577 7.20 1.71 -30.11
CA SER A 577 6.51 2.99 -30.34
C SER A 577 5.12 2.94 -29.73
N ALA A 578 4.86 3.78 -28.72
CA ALA A 578 3.51 4.05 -28.22
C ALA A 578 2.62 4.52 -29.38
N LEU A 579 1.35 4.12 -29.39
CA LEU A 579 0.38 4.58 -30.38
C LEU A 579 0.42 6.12 -30.47
N ASN A 580 0.66 6.66 -31.67
CA ASN A 580 0.76 8.11 -31.85
C ASN A 580 -0.63 8.76 -31.79
N PHE A 581 -1.04 9.14 -30.58
CA PHE A 581 -2.32 9.81 -30.30
C PHE A 581 -2.43 11.21 -30.94
N THR A 582 -1.34 11.79 -31.45
CA THR A 582 -1.27 13.23 -31.80
C THR A 582 -1.38 13.56 -33.29
N ALA A 583 -1.59 12.57 -34.16
CA ALA A 583 -1.38 12.76 -35.60
C ALA A 583 -2.44 13.60 -36.35
N ASN A 584 -3.53 14.06 -35.73
CA ASN A 584 -4.44 15.05 -36.34
C ASN A 584 -5.35 15.78 -35.32
N GLY A 585 -5.26 17.11 -35.33
CA GLY A 585 -6.33 18.09 -35.04
C GLY A 585 -7.03 18.09 -33.67
N SER A 586 -7.66 16.99 -33.26
CA SER A 586 -8.47 16.93 -32.04
C SER A 586 -7.63 16.54 -30.82
N CYS A 587 -6.73 15.57 -30.92
CA CYS A 587 -5.88 15.18 -29.78
C CYS A 587 -4.70 16.14 -29.52
N SER A 588 -4.50 17.17 -30.35
CA SER A 588 -3.50 18.21 -30.12
C SER A 588 -3.93 19.25 -29.08
N GLU A 589 -5.23 19.46 -28.88
CA GLU A 589 -5.79 20.46 -27.96
C GLU A 589 -5.87 19.92 -26.52
N ILE A 590 -5.47 20.73 -25.52
CA ILE A 590 -5.42 20.33 -24.10
C ILE A 590 -6.78 19.83 -23.59
N SER A 591 -7.89 20.37 -24.11
CA SER A 591 -9.27 20.07 -23.73
C SER A 591 -9.86 18.80 -24.38
N ALA A 592 -9.23 18.21 -25.40
CA ALA A 592 -9.78 17.11 -26.21
C ALA A 592 -9.07 15.75 -26.01
N ARG A 593 -8.09 15.67 -25.10
CA ARG A 593 -7.21 14.50 -24.93
C ARG A 593 -7.79 13.28 -24.20
N VAL A 594 -8.95 13.41 -23.53
CA VAL A 594 -9.50 12.37 -22.61
C VAL A 594 -10.18 11.21 -23.36
N PHE A 595 -10.45 11.37 -24.65
CA PHE A 595 -11.12 10.35 -25.47
C PHE A 595 -10.31 9.98 -26.72
N CYS A 596 -8.98 10.07 -26.65
CA CYS A 596 -8.10 9.75 -27.77
C CYS A 596 -7.90 8.24 -27.98
N SER A 597 -8.03 7.43 -26.93
CA SER A 597 -8.13 5.96 -27.01
C SER A 597 -9.60 5.53 -27.08
N PRO A 598 -9.94 4.43 -27.80
CA PRO A 598 -11.27 3.84 -27.78
C PRO A 598 -11.69 3.30 -26.41
N LEU A 599 -10.75 3.04 -25.49
CA LEU A 599 -11.01 2.54 -24.14
C LEU A 599 -10.62 3.60 -23.10
N ALA A 600 -11.51 3.88 -22.12
CA ALA A 600 -11.33 4.93 -21.11
C ALA A 600 -11.68 4.46 -19.68
N GLY A 601 -10.70 3.98 -18.92
CA GLY A 601 -10.91 3.42 -17.59
C GLY A 601 -11.91 2.26 -17.58
N GLY A 602 -12.46 1.96 -16.41
CA GLY A 602 -13.41 0.86 -16.25
C GLY A 602 -13.58 0.43 -14.80
N GLN A 603 -14.55 -0.43 -14.52
CA GLN A 603 -14.72 -0.97 -13.18
C GLN A 603 -13.63 -1.99 -12.88
N THR A 604 -12.82 -1.74 -11.85
CA THR A 604 -11.82 -2.70 -11.35
C THR A 604 -12.15 -3.21 -9.95
N SER A 605 -11.65 -4.40 -9.64
CA SER A 605 -11.65 -4.98 -8.29
C SER A 605 -10.27 -5.52 -7.94
N ILE A 606 -10.08 -5.79 -6.65
CA ILE A 606 -8.96 -6.61 -6.16
C ILE A 606 -9.49 -8.00 -5.87
N GLU A 607 -8.78 -9.03 -6.32
CA GLU A 607 -9.15 -10.44 -6.17
C GLU A 607 -8.09 -11.24 -5.38
N TYR A 608 -8.56 -12.30 -4.72
CA TYR A 608 -7.76 -13.28 -3.97
C TYR A 608 -8.23 -14.69 -4.30
N LYS A 609 -7.35 -15.69 -4.13
CA LYS A 609 -7.66 -17.10 -4.36
C LYS A 609 -6.94 -17.99 -3.35
N GLN A 610 -7.59 -19.08 -2.94
CA GLN A 610 -6.93 -20.15 -2.18
C GLN A 610 -6.07 -21.03 -3.09
N SER A 611 -4.87 -21.34 -2.63
CA SER A 611 -3.92 -22.20 -3.33
C SER A 611 -3.32 -23.24 -2.38
N HIS A 612 -2.74 -24.27 -2.98
CA HIS A 612 -1.93 -25.24 -2.26
C HIS A 612 -0.46 -24.85 -2.38
N THR A 613 0.26 -24.80 -1.26
CA THR A 613 1.70 -24.63 -1.24
C THR A 613 2.36 -25.82 -0.57
N VAL A 614 3.39 -26.39 -1.22
CA VAL A 614 4.25 -27.42 -0.64
C VAL A 614 5.64 -26.87 -0.36
N GLY A 615 6.18 -27.19 0.81
CA GLY A 615 7.48 -26.68 1.25
C GLY A 615 8.47 -27.79 1.60
N LEU A 616 9.74 -27.51 1.35
CA LEU A 616 10.88 -28.34 1.75
C LEU A 616 11.95 -27.45 2.35
N SER A 617 12.39 -27.76 3.57
CA SER A 617 13.60 -27.15 4.14
C SER A 617 14.60 -28.23 4.52
N MET A 618 15.88 -27.91 4.38
CA MET A 618 16.99 -28.79 4.73
C MET A 618 18.14 -27.97 5.32
N ASP A 619 18.66 -28.40 6.47
CA ASP A 619 19.88 -27.83 7.05
C ASP A 619 20.97 -28.89 7.07
N TYR A 620 22.19 -28.47 6.72
CA TYR A 620 23.39 -29.31 6.81
C TYR A 620 24.58 -28.50 7.34
N PHE A 621 25.25 -29.02 8.36
CA PHE A 621 26.48 -28.45 8.88
C PHE A 621 27.69 -29.17 8.29
N GLU A 622 28.53 -28.46 7.52
CA GLU A 622 29.77 -29.02 6.96
C GLU A 622 30.94 -28.81 7.94
N PRO A 623 31.46 -29.88 8.57
CA PRO A 623 32.43 -29.75 9.66
C PRO A 623 33.78 -29.16 9.24
N ARG A 624 34.19 -29.29 7.97
CA ARG A 624 35.52 -28.84 7.53
C ARG A 624 35.61 -27.32 7.38
N SER A 625 34.58 -26.70 6.82
CA SER A 625 34.51 -25.25 6.62
C SER A 625 33.87 -24.54 7.81
N GLY A 626 33.06 -25.26 8.60
CA GLY A 626 32.23 -24.69 9.67
C GLY A 626 31.04 -23.90 9.14
N VAL A 627 30.67 -24.12 7.87
CA VAL A 627 29.52 -23.47 7.22
C VAL A 627 28.27 -24.29 7.50
N VAL A 628 27.18 -23.61 7.85
CA VAL A 628 25.82 -24.18 7.82
C VAL A 628 25.22 -23.84 6.47
N MET A 629 24.85 -24.86 5.71
CA MET A 629 24.06 -24.72 4.49
C MET A 629 22.59 -24.85 4.83
N ARG A 630 21.80 -23.85 4.45
CA ARG A 630 20.33 -23.84 4.56
C ARG A 630 19.75 -23.89 3.16
N ILE A 631 18.86 -24.85 2.91
CA ILE A 631 18.06 -24.89 1.69
C ILE A 631 16.60 -24.77 2.11
N GLU A 632 15.87 -23.89 1.44
CA GLU A 632 14.43 -23.78 1.60
C GLU A 632 13.81 -23.67 0.22
N SER A 633 12.63 -24.28 0.02
CA SER A 633 11.81 -24.07 -1.17
C SER A 633 10.34 -24.10 -0.81
N ALA A 634 9.53 -23.35 -1.55
CA ALA A 634 8.08 -23.38 -1.51
C ALA A 634 7.56 -23.40 -2.95
N TRP A 635 6.57 -24.24 -3.22
CA TRP A 635 5.92 -24.33 -4.53
C TRP A 635 4.42 -24.17 -4.35
N THR A 636 3.90 -23.05 -4.85
CA THR A 636 2.48 -22.68 -4.82
C THR A 636 1.86 -22.98 -6.17
N PHE A 637 0.75 -23.73 -6.16
CA PHE A 637 0.03 -24.12 -7.37
C PHE A 637 -1.09 -23.14 -7.71
N ASP A 638 -1.28 -22.88 -9.01
CA ASP A 638 -2.34 -22.03 -9.55
C ASP A 638 -2.47 -20.66 -8.85
N GLN A 639 -1.34 -20.01 -8.54
CA GLN A 639 -1.30 -18.71 -7.89
C GLN A 639 -1.83 -17.63 -8.83
N LEU A 640 -2.72 -16.77 -8.34
CA LEU A 640 -3.19 -15.63 -9.11
C LEU A 640 -2.05 -14.66 -9.43
N VAL A 641 -1.96 -14.27 -10.70
CA VAL A 641 -1.01 -13.28 -11.21
C VAL A 641 -1.73 -12.29 -12.11
N ASN A 642 -1.19 -11.07 -12.19
CA ASN A 642 -1.64 -10.12 -13.20
C ASN A 642 -0.94 -10.41 -14.54
N ASN A 643 -1.72 -10.51 -15.62
CA ASN A 643 -1.23 -10.79 -16.97
C ASN A 643 -1.91 -9.89 -18.00
N THR A 644 -1.17 -8.98 -18.63
CA THR A 644 -1.70 -8.07 -19.67
C THR A 644 -2.15 -8.77 -20.95
N ARG A 645 -1.74 -10.04 -21.17
CA ARG A 645 -2.26 -10.85 -22.28
C ARG A 645 -3.67 -11.35 -22.01
N SER A 646 -4.07 -11.49 -20.75
CA SER A 646 -5.43 -11.86 -20.38
C SER A 646 -6.39 -10.69 -20.57
N VAL A 647 -7.63 -10.98 -20.96
CA VAL A 647 -8.64 -9.98 -21.31
C VAL A 647 -9.12 -9.16 -20.11
N ASP A 648 -9.16 -9.76 -18.91
CA ASP A 648 -9.51 -9.12 -17.65
C ASP A 648 -8.30 -8.88 -16.73
N TRP A 649 -7.10 -9.12 -17.26
CA TRP A 649 -5.78 -8.97 -16.62
C TRP A 649 -5.47 -9.94 -15.48
N VAL A 650 -6.28 -10.97 -15.32
CA VAL A 650 -6.06 -12.02 -14.31
C VAL A 650 -5.69 -13.32 -15.01
N ASP A 651 -4.70 -14.02 -14.47
CA ASP A 651 -4.26 -15.34 -14.90
C ASP A 651 -3.73 -16.14 -13.71
N GLU A 652 -3.37 -17.40 -13.95
CA GLU A 652 -2.84 -18.31 -12.93
C GLU A 652 -1.48 -18.87 -13.37
N SER A 653 -0.58 -19.07 -12.40
CA SER A 653 0.73 -19.68 -12.63
C SER A 653 1.17 -20.52 -11.45
N ASP A 654 1.90 -21.57 -11.72
CA ASP A 654 2.70 -22.26 -10.71
C ASP A 654 3.93 -21.40 -10.35
N VAL A 655 4.14 -21.17 -9.04
CA VAL A 655 5.22 -20.31 -8.54
C VAL A 655 6.11 -21.11 -7.60
N MET A 656 7.38 -21.21 -7.94
CA MET A 656 8.41 -21.85 -7.13
C MET A 656 9.36 -20.80 -6.57
N ALA A 657 9.39 -20.64 -5.25
CA ALA A 657 10.41 -19.86 -4.56
C ALA A 657 11.45 -20.80 -3.95
N PHE A 658 12.74 -20.53 -4.13
CA PHE A 658 13.79 -21.26 -3.43
C PHE A 658 14.89 -20.35 -2.89
N SER A 659 15.62 -20.86 -1.90
CA SER A 659 16.72 -20.16 -1.25
C SER A 659 17.86 -21.10 -0.89
N LEU A 660 19.06 -20.54 -0.94
CA LEU A 660 20.29 -21.18 -0.53
C LEU A 660 21.07 -20.22 0.39
N GLY A 661 21.16 -20.59 1.67
CA GLY A 661 21.86 -19.84 2.70
C GLY A 661 23.18 -20.50 3.10
N PHE A 662 24.19 -19.68 3.33
CA PHE A 662 25.50 -20.07 3.85
C PHE A 662 25.86 -19.21 5.05
N ASP A 663 25.84 -19.81 6.24
CA ASP A 663 26.12 -19.09 7.48
C ASP A 663 27.42 -19.56 8.10
N ARG A 664 28.21 -18.60 8.58
CA ARG A 664 29.48 -18.91 9.23
C ARG A 664 29.94 -17.85 10.23
N PRO A 665 30.14 -18.22 11.49
CA PRO A 665 30.98 -17.45 12.41
C PRO A 665 32.44 -17.43 11.92
N THR A 666 32.97 -16.25 11.61
CA THR A 666 34.28 -16.06 10.99
C THR A 666 35.14 -15.11 11.81
N PHE A 667 36.38 -15.51 12.13
CA PHE A 667 37.37 -14.61 12.72
C PHE A 667 37.93 -13.67 11.66
N ILE A 668 37.84 -12.35 11.91
CA ILE A 668 38.44 -11.30 11.08
C ILE A 668 39.41 -10.49 11.98
N PRO A 669 40.66 -10.96 12.17
CA PRO A 669 41.54 -10.47 13.24
C PRO A 669 41.88 -8.98 13.18
N PHE A 670 41.80 -8.34 12.01
CA PHE A 670 42.05 -6.90 11.88
C PHE A 670 40.85 -6.05 12.33
N LEU A 671 39.64 -6.61 12.34
CA LEU A 671 38.44 -5.96 12.87
C LEU A 671 38.23 -6.28 14.36
N ASN A 672 38.32 -7.56 14.74
CA ASN A 672 38.25 -7.99 16.13
C ASN A 672 39.09 -9.26 16.33
N LYS A 673 39.98 -9.25 17.33
CA LYS A 673 40.89 -10.36 17.64
C LYS A 673 40.26 -11.41 18.56
N ASP A 674 39.24 -11.03 19.33
CA ASP A 674 38.73 -11.82 20.45
C ASP A 674 37.32 -12.39 20.18
N ARG A 675 36.63 -11.88 19.17
CA ARG A 675 35.28 -12.30 18.77
C ARG A 675 35.17 -12.54 17.27
N THR A 676 34.34 -13.51 16.90
CA THR A 676 33.95 -13.78 15.51
C THR A 676 32.89 -12.80 15.04
N PHE A 677 32.88 -12.55 13.74
CA PHE A 677 31.76 -11.95 13.03
C PHE A 677 30.84 -13.07 12.56
N PHE A 678 29.53 -12.91 12.75
CA PHE A 678 28.58 -13.77 12.05
C PHE A 678 28.43 -13.24 10.62
N LEU A 679 28.66 -14.09 9.63
CA LEU A 679 28.50 -13.77 8.21
C LEU A 679 27.45 -14.70 7.61
N SER A 680 26.51 -14.15 6.86
CA SER A 680 25.47 -14.89 6.15
C SER A 680 25.41 -14.41 4.70
N LEU A 681 25.44 -15.35 3.76
CA LEU A 681 25.16 -15.13 2.34
C LEU A 681 23.94 -15.96 1.97
N GLN A 682 22.90 -15.33 1.43
CA GLN A 682 21.70 -16.04 0.98
C GLN A 682 21.39 -15.62 -0.46
N ILE A 683 20.96 -16.59 -1.26
CA ILE A 683 20.51 -16.40 -2.64
C ILE A 683 19.07 -16.88 -2.69
N PHE A 684 18.20 -16.09 -3.29
CA PHE A 684 16.79 -16.36 -3.50
C PHE A 684 16.47 -16.30 -4.98
N ASP A 685 15.51 -17.11 -5.42
CA ASP A 685 14.88 -16.98 -6.73
C ASP A 685 13.39 -17.26 -6.57
N THR A 686 12.57 -16.45 -7.24
CA THR A 686 11.15 -16.70 -7.43
C THR A 686 10.93 -16.96 -8.92
N TRP A 687 10.53 -18.19 -9.24
CA TRP A 687 10.34 -18.67 -10.60
C TRP A 687 8.85 -18.89 -10.89
N TYR A 688 8.35 -18.16 -11.89
CA TYR A 688 7.02 -18.32 -12.45
C TYR A 688 7.08 -19.31 -13.62
N TRP A 689 6.58 -20.53 -13.43
CA TRP A 689 6.78 -21.63 -14.39
C TRP A 689 5.98 -21.46 -15.67
N ASP A 690 4.77 -20.91 -15.56
CA ASP A 690 3.88 -20.63 -16.68
C ASP A 690 4.07 -19.20 -17.19
N HIS A 691 5.23 -18.60 -16.94
CA HIS A 691 5.50 -17.22 -17.34
C HIS A 691 5.33 -17.03 -18.84
N GLU A 692 4.42 -16.12 -19.17
CA GLU A 692 4.21 -15.69 -20.53
C GLU A 692 4.51 -14.20 -20.68
N GLY A 693 5.27 -13.84 -21.70
CA GLY A 693 5.50 -12.43 -22.00
C GLY A 693 6.94 -12.02 -22.14
N ASP A 694 7.12 -10.72 -22.15
CA ASP A 694 8.38 -10.00 -21.99
C ASP A 694 8.14 -8.80 -21.07
N LYS A 695 9.18 -8.00 -20.83
CA LYS A 695 9.09 -6.79 -19.99
C LYS A 695 8.02 -5.75 -20.39
N ASN A 696 7.38 -5.87 -21.56
CA ASN A 696 6.36 -4.93 -22.09
C ASN A 696 4.97 -5.57 -22.26
N THR A 697 4.86 -6.91 -22.34
CA THR A 697 3.60 -7.64 -22.50
C THR A 697 3.60 -8.96 -21.72
N GLY A 698 2.44 -9.44 -21.27
CA GLY A 698 2.34 -10.69 -20.50
C GLY A 698 2.27 -10.47 -18.99
N PHE A 699 2.87 -11.39 -18.25
CA PHE A 699 2.97 -11.35 -16.79
C PHE A 699 3.65 -10.07 -16.36
N PHE A 700 3.14 -9.43 -15.31
CA PHE A 700 3.77 -8.24 -14.75
C PHE A 700 5.10 -8.57 -14.09
N VAL A 701 5.19 -9.74 -13.49
CA VAL A 701 6.38 -10.27 -12.83
C VAL A 701 7.29 -10.94 -13.86
N ASP A 702 8.60 -10.74 -13.73
CA ASP A 702 9.57 -11.45 -14.57
C ASP A 702 9.56 -12.96 -14.26
N GLU A 703 9.95 -13.78 -15.26
CA GLU A 703 10.01 -15.24 -15.14
C GLU A 703 10.83 -15.69 -13.91
N HIS A 704 11.96 -15.03 -13.68
CA HIS A 704 12.83 -15.23 -12.54
C HIS A 704 13.10 -13.91 -11.83
N ASN A 705 13.13 -13.94 -10.51
CA ASN A 705 13.60 -12.82 -9.69
C ASN A 705 14.67 -13.28 -8.71
N TRP A 706 15.93 -13.08 -9.09
CA TRP A 706 17.07 -13.43 -8.26
C TRP A 706 17.40 -12.31 -7.28
N ILE A 707 17.47 -12.66 -6.00
CA ILE A 707 17.89 -11.74 -4.93
C ILE A 707 19.06 -12.35 -4.18
N THR A 708 20.16 -11.60 -4.08
CA THR A 708 21.32 -11.98 -3.29
C THR A 708 21.44 -11.08 -2.08
N THR A 709 21.53 -11.67 -0.89
CA THR A 709 21.73 -10.95 0.36
C THR A 709 23.04 -11.34 1.00
N PHE A 710 23.75 -10.33 1.52
CA PHE A 710 24.90 -10.50 2.38
C PHE A 710 24.64 -9.77 3.69
N PHE A 711 24.90 -10.43 4.81
CA PHE A 711 24.63 -9.90 6.13
C PHE A 711 25.80 -10.17 7.07
N PHE A 712 26.08 -9.22 7.97
CA PHE A 712 27.04 -9.43 9.04
C PHE A 712 26.59 -8.84 10.38
N ILE A 713 26.99 -9.52 11.46
CA ILE A 713 26.95 -9.00 12.82
C ILE A 713 28.35 -9.05 13.40
N GLY A 714 28.87 -7.89 13.80
CA GLY A 714 30.06 -7.77 14.61
C GLY A 714 29.71 -7.64 16.10
N ASN A 715 30.60 -8.09 16.97
CA ASN A 715 30.45 -7.93 18.42
C ASN A 715 31.69 -7.25 18.98
N TYR A 716 31.51 -6.14 19.70
CA TYR A 716 32.57 -5.35 20.32
C TYR A 716 32.25 -5.05 21.78
N ALA A 717 33.29 -4.66 22.53
CA ALA A 717 33.17 -4.20 23.92
C ALA A 717 32.42 -5.19 24.83
N ARG A 718 32.77 -6.49 24.76
CA ARG A 718 32.08 -7.59 25.47
C ARG A 718 30.59 -7.66 25.09
N ASP A 719 30.35 -7.65 23.78
CA ASP A 719 29.04 -7.85 23.16
C ASP A 719 28.00 -6.75 23.48
N THR A 720 28.48 -5.57 23.93
CA THR A 720 27.64 -4.39 24.22
C THR A 720 27.53 -3.43 23.03
N VAL A 721 28.46 -3.47 22.08
CA VAL A 721 28.41 -2.65 20.86
C VAL A 721 28.37 -3.60 19.66
N LYS A 722 27.29 -3.55 18.90
CA LYS A 722 27.01 -4.47 17.79
C LYS A 722 26.81 -3.69 16.49
N PRO A 723 27.85 -3.57 15.65
CA PRO A 723 27.66 -3.15 14.27
C PRO A 723 26.96 -4.26 13.49
N ILE A 724 25.87 -3.90 12.84
CA ILE A 724 25.06 -4.78 12.00
C ILE A 724 25.01 -4.13 10.62
N GLY A 725 25.22 -4.92 9.57
CA GLY A 725 25.09 -4.42 8.22
C GLY A 725 24.62 -5.49 7.27
N PHE A 726 23.96 -5.04 6.21
CA PHE A 726 23.51 -5.89 5.14
C PHE A 726 23.67 -5.21 3.78
N TYR A 727 23.69 -6.03 2.75
CA TYR A 727 23.64 -5.63 1.37
C TYR A 727 22.72 -6.58 0.61
N VAL A 728 21.83 -6.03 -0.19
CA VAL A 728 20.91 -6.77 -1.05
C VAL A 728 21.09 -6.28 -2.48
N TRP A 729 21.14 -7.22 -3.41
CA TRP A 729 21.03 -6.95 -4.84
C TRP A 729 19.91 -7.79 -5.43
N GLU A 730 19.00 -7.13 -6.13
CA GLU A 730 17.93 -7.77 -6.90
C GLU A 730 18.25 -7.63 -8.39
N GLU A 731 18.26 -8.76 -9.10
CA GLU A 731 18.57 -8.80 -10.53
C GLU A 731 17.44 -8.19 -11.37
N ALA A 732 16.18 -8.54 -11.08
CA ALA A 732 15.02 -8.17 -11.91
C ALA A 732 14.87 -6.65 -12.08
N SER A 733 14.98 -5.92 -10.97
CA SER A 733 14.95 -4.45 -10.99
C SER A 733 16.34 -3.82 -11.17
N ASN A 734 17.43 -4.61 -11.13
CA ASN A 734 18.80 -4.12 -10.98
C ASN A 734 18.92 -3.05 -9.88
N SER A 735 18.38 -3.34 -8.69
CA SER A 735 18.41 -2.43 -7.56
C SER A 735 19.30 -2.93 -6.44
N HIS A 736 19.82 -1.98 -5.67
CA HIS A 736 20.73 -2.25 -4.58
C HIS A 736 20.22 -1.63 -3.29
N VAL A 737 20.31 -2.38 -2.20
CA VAL A 737 20.05 -1.88 -0.85
C VAL A 737 21.24 -2.14 0.02
N ALA A 738 21.63 -1.15 0.81
CA ALA A 738 22.59 -1.34 1.88
C ALA A 738 22.07 -0.71 3.17
N GLY A 739 22.21 -1.45 4.26
CA GLY A 739 21.94 -0.94 5.59
C GLY A 739 23.15 -1.11 6.48
N PHE A 740 23.36 -0.13 7.35
CA PHE A 740 24.32 -0.24 8.44
C PHE A 740 23.80 0.47 9.68
N ASN A 741 23.87 -0.22 10.80
CA ASN A 741 23.51 0.34 12.09
C ASN A 741 24.47 -0.12 13.19
N VAL A 742 24.54 0.68 14.25
CA VAL A 742 25.23 0.32 15.48
C VAL A 742 24.20 0.26 16.59
N GLU A 743 24.06 -0.92 17.19
CA GLU A 743 23.31 -1.11 18.42
C GLU A 743 24.28 -1.03 19.61
N TRP A 744 23.93 -0.23 20.62
CA TRP A 744 24.67 -0.08 21.86
C TRP A 744 23.77 -0.42 23.05
N LEU A 745 24.10 -1.54 23.70
CA LEU A 745 23.52 -1.97 24.96
C LEU A 745 24.24 -1.25 26.10
N ILE A 746 23.64 -0.17 26.60
CA ILE A 746 24.24 0.70 27.63
C ILE A 746 24.26 -0.04 28.97
N ASN A 747 23.16 -0.72 29.29
CA ASN A 747 22.99 -1.60 30.45
C ASN A 747 21.83 -2.56 30.19
N ASN A 748 21.37 -3.26 31.22
CA ASN A 748 20.30 -4.26 31.10
C ASN A 748 18.92 -3.67 30.75
N ASN A 749 18.73 -2.37 30.89
CA ASN A 749 17.45 -1.71 30.64
C ASN A 749 17.55 -0.77 29.43
N TRP A 750 18.70 -0.16 29.17
CA TRP A 750 18.86 0.88 28.16
C TRP A 750 19.63 0.39 26.95
N SER A 751 19.05 0.56 25.77
CA SER A 751 19.74 0.43 24.49
C SER A 751 19.48 1.60 23.55
N MET A 752 20.42 1.83 22.66
CA MET A 752 20.32 2.80 21.57
C MET A 752 20.72 2.12 20.27
N LYS A 753 20.02 2.43 19.18
CA LYS A 753 20.35 1.96 17.83
C LYS A 753 20.36 3.16 16.90
N GLY A 754 21.40 3.29 16.09
CA GLY A 754 21.50 4.36 15.09
C GLY A 754 22.08 3.83 13.79
N GLY A 755 21.49 4.19 12.67
CA GLY A 755 21.89 3.64 11.38
C GLY A 755 21.31 4.37 10.19
N PHE A 756 21.50 3.78 9.03
CA PHE A 756 20.97 4.27 7.76
C PHE A 756 20.60 3.10 6.84
N HIS A 757 19.68 3.38 5.93
CA HIS A 757 19.34 2.52 4.79
C HIS A 757 19.49 3.35 3.51
N LEU A 758 20.16 2.78 2.50
CA LEU A 758 20.40 3.40 1.20
C LEU A 758 19.87 2.48 0.11
N ILE A 759 19.14 3.04 -0.85
CA ILE A 759 18.57 2.35 -2.00
C ILE A 759 19.00 3.11 -3.26
N TRP A 760 19.74 2.44 -4.14
CA TRP A 760 20.24 3.06 -5.38
C TRP A 760 20.11 2.13 -6.58
N GLU A 761 20.29 2.71 -7.77
CA GLU A 761 19.94 2.07 -9.04
C GLU A 761 18.47 1.63 -9.03
N GLY A 762 18.08 0.57 -9.73
CA GLY A 762 16.69 0.27 -9.99
C GLY A 762 16.25 0.87 -11.33
N ASP A 763 15.93 0.00 -12.28
CA ASP A 763 15.27 0.42 -13.52
C ASP A 763 13.92 1.04 -13.14
N ASN A 764 13.75 2.29 -13.56
CA ASN A 764 12.46 2.98 -13.57
C ASN A 764 11.58 2.35 -14.66
N ASN A 765 11.36 1.04 -14.58
CA ASN A 765 10.67 0.27 -15.61
C ASN A 765 9.16 0.53 -15.48
N PHE A 766 8.78 1.77 -15.82
CA PHE A 766 7.43 2.26 -16.06
C PHE A 766 6.81 1.60 -17.32
N THR A 767 7.13 0.34 -17.59
CA THR A 767 6.97 -0.29 -18.92
C THR A 767 5.72 -1.17 -19.06
N HIS A 768 4.79 -1.14 -18.09
CA HIS A 768 3.43 -1.70 -18.27
C HIS A 768 2.35 -0.71 -17.84
N ASP A 769 2.45 0.51 -18.36
CA ASP A 769 1.81 1.64 -17.73
C ASP A 769 0.89 2.39 -18.70
N THR A 770 0.13 1.65 -19.52
CA THR A 770 -1.00 2.21 -20.26
C THR A 770 -2.10 1.17 -20.45
N GLY A 771 -2.88 0.89 -19.39
CA GLY A 771 -4.19 0.24 -19.50
C GLY A 771 -5.28 1.19 -20.05
N PRO A 772 -6.57 0.82 -19.94
CA PRO A 772 -7.71 1.69 -20.33
C PRO A 772 -7.66 3.11 -19.73
N TYR A 773 -6.90 3.31 -18.65
CA TYR A 773 -6.71 4.60 -17.96
C TYR A 773 -5.73 5.56 -18.63
N ALA A 774 -5.05 5.16 -19.70
CA ALA A 774 -4.08 5.99 -20.42
C ALA A 774 -4.64 7.37 -20.84
N ASN A 775 -5.95 7.41 -21.09
CA ASN A 775 -6.72 8.60 -21.44
C ASN A 775 -6.75 9.69 -20.36
N PHE A 776 -6.52 9.35 -19.09
CA PHE A 776 -6.60 10.31 -17.98
C PHE A 776 -5.27 10.96 -17.60
N ILE A 777 -4.21 10.73 -18.39
CA ILE A 777 -2.85 11.22 -18.11
C ILE A 777 -2.53 12.47 -18.93
N HIS A 778 -1.92 13.48 -18.29
CA HIS A 778 -1.51 14.72 -18.95
C HIS A 778 -0.06 14.61 -19.49
N ILE A 779 0.13 14.64 -20.81
CA ILE A 779 1.45 14.71 -21.48
C ILE A 779 2.04 16.15 -21.37
N GLY A 780 2.19 16.69 -20.15
CA GLY A 780 2.43 18.13 -19.94
C GLY A 780 3.51 18.56 -18.95
N ASP A 781 3.86 17.75 -17.95
CA ASP A 781 4.82 18.15 -16.90
C ASP A 781 6.29 17.85 -17.23
N ILE A 782 6.57 17.42 -18.46
CA ILE A 782 7.94 17.15 -18.93
C ILE A 782 8.40 18.35 -19.77
N GLY A 783 8.91 19.38 -19.10
CA GLY A 783 9.72 20.38 -19.79
C GLY A 783 9.83 21.75 -19.14
N ASN A 784 10.74 21.88 -18.17
CA ASN A 784 11.76 22.91 -18.31
C ASN A 784 13.07 22.50 -17.62
N GLY A 785 13.83 21.63 -18.27
CA GLY A 785 15.12 21.17 -17.78
C GLY A 785 15.80 20.19 -18.73
N THR A 786 16.10 20.66 -19.95
CA THR A 786 17.15 20.15 -20.86
C THR A 786 17.50 18.65 -20.83
N GLY A 787 17.01 17.92 -21.84
CA GLY A 787 17.83 16.92 -22.53
C GLY A 787 17.70 15.47 -22.06
N THR A 788 16.63 14.79 -22.47
CA THR A 788 16.69 13.52 -23.21
C THR A 788 15.32 13.23 -23.80
N SER A 789 15.32 12.86 -25.07
CA SER A 789 14.16 12.44 -25.85
C SER A 789 13.46 11.21 -25.26
N GLY A 790 12.14 11.27 -25.06
CA GLY A 790 11.27 10.08 -25.12
C GLY A 790 10.73 9.49 -23.82
N GLN A 791 10.49 10.26 -22.77
CA GLN A 791 9.68 9.77 -21.64
C GLN A 791 8.19 10.00 -21.92
N PHE A 792 7.53 8.96 -22.43
CA PHE A 792 6.07 8.93 -22.56
C PHE A 792 5.44 8.83 -21.16
N PRO A 793 4.27 9.45 -20.91
CA PRO A 793 3.62 9.46 -19.61
C PRO A 793 2.86 8.15 -19.43
N TYR A 794 3.62 7.18 -19.02
CA TYR A 794 3.20 5.90 -18.51
C TYR A 794 2.67 6.12 -17.08
N VAL A 795 1.42 5.72 -16.81
CA VAL A 795 0.81 5.77 -15.46
C VAL A 795 1.75 5.09 -14.48
N GLN A 796 2.21 5.76 -13.42
CA GLN A 796 3.01 5.11 -12.35
C GLN A 796 2.20 4.09 -11.51
N SER A 797 1.26 3.35 -12.11
CA SER A 797 0.48 2.34 -11.40
C SER A 797 1.14 0.99 -11.55
N VAL A 798 1.80 0.56 -10.48
CA VAL A 798 2.39 -0.74 -10.42
C VAL A 798 1.31 -1.76 -10.07
N PHE A 799 0.98 -2.59 -11.05
CA PHE A 799 0.02 -3.67 -10.85
C PHE A 799 0.74 -4.85 -10.19
N GLY A 800 0.49 -5.01 -8.89
CA GLY A 800 0.88 -6.18 -8.10
C GLY A 800 2.21 -6.01 -7.35
N VAL A 801 2.24 -6.49 -6.10
CA VAL A 801 3.42 -6.50 -5.22
C VAL A 801 4.62 -7.20 -5.85
N GLY A 802 4.40 -8.14 -6.78
CA GLY A 802 5.47 -8.96 -7.38
C GLY A 802 6.34 -8.28 -8.44
N ARG A 803 5.88 -7.20 -9.09
CA ARG A 803 6.70 -6.44 -10.06
C ARG A 803 7.44 -5.28 -9.40
N GLU A 804 6.95 -4.84 -8.25
CA GLU A 804 7.64 -3.90 -7.37
C GLU A 804 8.80 -4.63 -6.70
N GLY A 805 9.84 -4.91 -7.49
CA GLY A 805 11.14 -5.16 -6.91
C GLY A 805 11.52 -4.00 -5.99
N ILE A 806 12.57 -4.21 -5.20
CA ILE A 806 13.17 -3.23 -4.30
C ILE A 806 13.38 -1.86 -4.98
N GLY A 807 13.62 -1.83 -6.29
CA GLY A 807 13.74 -0.61 -7.09
C GLY A 807 12.52 0.34 -7.00
N ALA A 808 11.33 -0.15 -6.67
CA ALA A 808 10.14 0.69 -6.44
C ALA A 808 10.27 1.59 -5.21
N LEU A 809 11.15 1.22 -4.26
CA LEU A 809 11.47 1.97 -3.04
C LEU A 809 12.66 2.92 -3.25
N ARG A 810 13.08 3.16 -4.49
CA ARG A 810 14.18 4.07 -4.77
C ARG A 810 13.87 5.47 -4.24
N ASN A 811 14.88 6.14 -3.69
CA ASN A 811 14.75 7.41 -2.97
C ASN A 811 14.00 7.30 -1.63
N TYR A 812 13.94 6.13 -1.00
CA TYR A 812 13.51 6.01 0.41
C TYR A 812 14.71 6.00 1.38
N ASP A 813 15.84 6.53 0.94
CA ASP A 813 17.06 6.68 1.73
C ASP A 813 16.76 7.33 3.08
N GLU A 814 17.16 6.68 4.16
CA GLU A 814 16.85 7.15 5.51
C GLU A 814 18.02 7.02 6.48
N ILE A 815 18.01 7.91 7.46
CA ILE A 815 18.77 7.77 8.70
C ILE A 815 17.77 7.61 9.83
N PHE A 816 18.03 6.64 10.70
CA PHE A 816 17.19 6.36 11.85
C PHE A 816 17.98 6.38 13.15
N PHE A 817 17.27 6.73 14.21
CA PHE A 817 17.75 6.66 15.58
C PHE A 817 16.65 6.13 16.48
N GLU A 818 17.00 5.17 17.32
CA GLU A 818 16.11 4.52 18.25
C GLU A 818 16.75 4.55 19.64
N ILE A 819 15.90 4.80 20.64
CA ILE A 819 16.22 4.59 22.04
C ILE A 819 15.15 3.69 22.66
N LYS A 820 15.59 2.66 23.37
CA LYS A 820 14.72 1.66 23.99
C LYS A 820 15.05 1.52 25.46
N TYR A 821 14.01 1.48 26.29
CA TYR A 821 14.05 1.16 27.71
C TYR A 821 13.24 -0.11 27.97
N GLN A 822 13.89 -1.17 28.42
CA GLN A 822 13.31 -2.45 28.81
C GLN A 822 13.13 -2.50 30.35
N PHE A 823 12.00 -3.04 30.80
CA PHE A 823 11.62 -3.11 32.21
C PHE A 823 10.87 -4.40 32.56
#